data_AF-A0A9D0BWX7-F1
#
_entry.id   AF-A0A9D0BWX7-F1
#
_cell.length_a   1.000
_cell.length_b   1.000
_cell.length_c   1.000
_cell.angle_alpha   90.00
_cell.angle_beta   90.00
_cell.angle_gamma   90.00
#
_symmetry.space_group_name_H-M   'P 1'
#
loop_
_entity.id
_entity.type
_entity.pdbx_description
1 polymer ?
#
loop_
_entity_poly.entity_id
_entity_poly.type
_entity_poly.pdbx_seq_one_letter_code
_entity_poly.pdbx_strand_id
1 'polypeptide(L)'
;MAKKYVYFFGAGKADGTKDMKDLLGGKGANLAEMTNLNVPVPAGFTISTEVCTYYYENSNTYPEGLKEQVEESLHRVEEVMQAKFGDRDNPLLVSVRSGARVSMPGMMDTVLNLGLNDTTIQGLIKKSNNPRFSYDCYRRFVAMYGDVVLGMKPESKDDIDPFEEILDSKKKARGVEYDNQLGADDLKELVAEFKAAIKERTGVVFPEDPMDQLWGAIGAVFGSWNNDRAIAYRKINNIPDHWGTAVNVQSMVYGNMGDDSATGVAFTRNPATGKKELYGEFLINAQGEDVVAGIRTPQKIEQLKTVLPEAFKQLLEIFDKLEKHYRDMQDVEFTIQNSRLWMLQTRNAKRTGFAAFRIAVDMVEEGLISKEEALMRVEPDQLNQLLRPIFDLNEKTAAVSAGKLLAKGLNAGPGAATGRVVFNAPDAVEWRERGESVILVRSETSPEDIKGMNAAEGILTQKGGMTSHAALVARQMGKVCVAGAGELDIDYKKRQFMVNGHVVKEGDWISIDGTTGEVIEGKIETKPSEVLQVMLDRSLPAEKSETFHVYDKMMNWADEFRRLGVRTNADQPDQAANAIAFGAEGIGLCRTEHMFFGGERIDAVREMILADDETGRRKALDLLLPMQKQDFVGIFRAMAGRPATIRTLDPPLHEFLPHIEEEQKELAGKINIPVEKLRAKVESLHEFNPMLGHRGCRLGIVYPEITEMQVRAILEAACEVKKEGIEVHPEIMIPLVGHVNELKMQADIV
;
A
#
# COMPACT_ATOMS: atom_id res chain seq x y z
N MET A 1 35.08 -26.87 3.70
CA MET A 1 34.01 -27.12 2.72
C MET A 1 33.83 -25.85 1.92
N ALA A 2 33.71 -25.94 0.59
CA ALA A 2 33.39 -24.77 -0.24
C ALA A 2 32.03 -24.17 0.21
N LYS A 3 31.89 -22.84 0.16
CA LYS A 3 30.65 -22.16 0.54
C LYS A 3 29.54 -22.50 -0.46
N LYS A 4 28.36 -22.89 0.04
CA LYS A 4 27.20 -23.23 -0.78
C LYS A 4 26.42 -21.96 -1.13
N TYR A 5 26.21 -21.71 -2.42
CA TYR A 5 25.50 -20.54 -2.94
C TYR A 5 24.19 -20.90 -3.65
N VAL A 6 24.07 -22.13 -4.16
CA VAL A 6 22.94 -22.59 -4.96
C VAL A 6 22.18 -23.70 -4.24
N TYR A 7 20.85 -23.59 -4.20
CA TYR A 7 19.95 -24.46 -3.44
C TYR A 7 18.88 -25.05 -4.36
N PHE A 8 18.92 -26.36 -4.58
CA PHE A 8 18.00 -27.06 -5.47
C PHE A 8 16.62 -27.29 -4.85
N PHE A 9 15.58 -27.33 -5.69
CA PHE A 9 14.24 -27.81 -5.35
C PHE A 9 13.64 -28.61 -6.53
N GLY A 10 13.13 -29.81 -6.27
CA GLY A 10 12.44 -30.62 -7.27
C GLY A 10 12.21 -32.06 -6.81
N ALA A 11 11.37 -32.81 -7.53
CA ALA A 11 11.12 -34.24 -7.27
C ALA A 11 10.76 -34.59 -5.79
N GLY A 12 10.03 -33.69 -5.11
CA GLY A 12 9.58 -33.89 -3.72
C GLY A 12 10.65 -33.65 -2.65
N LYS A 13 11.84 -33.11 -3.01
CA LYS A 13 12.89 -32.75 -2.06
C LYS A 13 13.54 -31.41 -2.43
N ALA A 14 13.78 -30.56 -1.43
CA ALA A 14 14.52 -29.33 -1.60
C ALA A 14 15.67 -29.20 -0.59
N ASP A 15 16.69 -28.45 -0.97
CA ASP A 15 17.85 -28.14 -0.13
C ASP A 15 17.53 -27.05 0.92
N GLY A 16 16.43 -26.30 0.75
CA GLY A 16 15.99 -25.22 1.62
C GLY A 16 14.64 -25.47 2.31
N THR A 17 14.22 -24.53 3.15
CA THR A 17 12.93 -24.51 3.85
C THR A 17 12.37 -23.08 3.95
N LYS A 18 11.12 -22.93 4.40
CA LYS A 18 10.49 -21.62 4.64
C LYS A 18 11.23 -20.73 5.66
N ASP A 19 12.09 -21.29 6.49
CA ASP A 19 12.84 -20.55 7.52
C ASP A 19 14.09 -19.87 6.93
N MET A 20 14.53 -20.29 5.74
CA MET A 20 15.71 -19.75 5.06
C MET A 20 15.40 -18.50 4.21
N LYS A 21 14.37 -17.72 4.57
CA LYS A 21 13.94 -16.51 3.83
C LYS A 21 15.05 -15.47 3.67
N ASP A 22 15.92 -15.36 4.68
CA ASP A 22 17.05 -14.43 4.64
C ASP A 22 18.06 -14.77 3.53
N LEU A 23 18.23 -16.07 3.27
CA LEU A 23 19.21 -16.59 2.33
C LEU A 23 18.63 -16.82 0.93
N LEU A 24 17.42 -17.37 0.86
CA LEU A 24 16.77 -17.79 -0.41
C LEU A 24 15.74 -16.78 -0.92
N GLY A 25 15.52 -15.70 -0.16
CA GLY A 25 14.38 -14.82 -0.36
C GLY A 25 13.05 -15.49 -0.02
N GLY A 26 11.97 -14.71 -0.01
CA GLY A 26 10.62 -15.23 0.22
C GLY A 26 10.19 -16.25 -0.83
N LYS A 27 10.51 -16.00 -2.11
CA LYS A 27 10.12 -16.89 -3.22
C LYS A 27 10.85 -18.23 -3.18
N GLY A 28 12.18 -18.21 -3.07
CA GLY A 28 12.99 -19.44 -3.04
C GLY A 28 12.70 -20.30 -1.82
N ALA A 29 12.53 -19.67 -0.65
CA ALA A 29 12.14 -20.37 0.58
C ALA A 29 10.77 -21.06 0.44
N ASN A 30 9.78 -20.39 -0.16
CA ASN A 30 8.45 -20.97 -0.36
C ASN A 30 8.42 -22.04 -1.48
N LEU A 31 9.22 -21.91 -2.53
CA LEU A 31 9.40 -22.95 -3.55
C LEU A 31 9.98 -24.23 -2.95
N ALA A 32 11.00 -24.08 -2.10
CA ALA A 32 11.60 -25.19 -1.38
C ALA A 32 10.60 -25.84 -0.40
N GLU A 33 9.87 -25.04 0.37
CA GLU A 33 8.86 -25.54 1.31
C GLU A 33 7.72 -26.27 0.59
N MET A 34 7.17 -25.71 -0.48
CA MET A 34 6.14 -26.37 -1.30
C MET A 34 6.63 -27.73 -1.82
N THR A 35 7.87 -27.78 -2.30
CA THR A 35 8.49 -29.02 -2.77
C THR A 35 8.58 -30.06 -1.64
N ASN A 36 9.05 -29.67 -0.45
CA ASN A 36 9.12 -30.56 0.72
C ASN A 36 7.74 -30.99 1.23
N LEU A 37 6.70 -30.19 0.97
CA LEU A 37 5.30 -30.52 1.23
C LEU A 37 4.68 -31.40 0.14
N ASN A 38 5.45 -31.93 -0.82
CA ASN A 38 4.92 -32.72 -1.94
C ASN A 38 3.84 -31.98 -2.76
N VAL A 39 3.95 -30.65 -2.87
CA VAL A 39 3.17 -29.86 -3.83
C VAL A 39 3.87 -29.95 -5.19
N PRO A 40 3.14 -30.07 -6.32
CA PRO A 40 3.74 -30.21 -7.65
C PRO A 40 4.40 -28.91 -8.11
N VAL A 41 5.67 -28.71 -7.76
CA VAL A 41 6.48 -27.54 -8.15
C VAL A 41 7.42 -27.93 -9.30
N PRO A 42 7.52 -27.15 -10.40
CA PRO A 42 8.53 -27.38 -11.43
C PRO A 42 9.94 -27.29 -10.85
N ALA A 43 10.82 -28.21 -11.24
CA ALA A 43 12.17 -28.28 -10.69
C ALA A 43 13.00 -27.03 -11.02
N GLY A 44 13.90 -26.67 -10.12
CA GLY A 44 14.72 -25.48 -10.23
C GLY A 44 15.75 -25.37 -9.11
N PHE A 45 16.35 -24.20 -9.01
CA PHE A 45 17.27 -23.86 -7.94
C PHE A 45 17.23 -22.36 -7.62
N THR A 46 17.67 -22.02 -6.40
CA THR A 46 17.78 -20.65 -5.91
C THR A 46 19.25 -20.31 -5.69
N ILE A 47 19.70 -19.20 -6.29
CA ILE A 47 20.99 -18.57 -5.98
C ILE A 47 20.75 -17.58 -4.84
N SER A 48 21.50 -17.75 -3.75
CA SER A 48 21.28 -17.03 -2.49
C SER A 48 21.48 -15.50 -2.57
N THR A 49 20.86 -14.79 -1.64
CA THR A 49 21.02 -13.33 -1.43
C THR A 49 22.46 -12.91 -1.18
N GLU A 50 23.28 -13.78 -0.58
CA GLU A 50 24.71 -13.51 -0.34
C GLU A 50 25.49 -13.29 -1.65
N VAL A 51 25.07 -13.92 -2.75
CA VAL A 51 25.70 -13.69 -4.06
C VAL A 51 25.38 -12.29 -4.58
N CYS A 52 24.18 -11.77 -4.31
CA CYS A 52 23.83 -10.39 -4.63
C CYS A 52 24.69 -9.39 -3.84
N THR A 53 24.90 -9.64 -2.54
CA THR A 53 25.81 -8.82 -1.71
C THR A 53 27.23 -8.86 -2.28
N TYR A 54 27.76 -10.06 -2.57
CA TYR A 54 29.09 -10.22 -3.17
C TYR A 54 29.20 -9.47 -4.50
N TYR A 55 28.18 -9.58 -5.35
CA TYR A 55 28.13 -8.94 -6.67
C TYR A 55 28.35 -7.44 -6.57
N TYR A 56 27.65 -6.75 -5.66
CA TYR A 56 27.85 -5.30 -5.47
C TYR A 56 29.18 -4.96 -4.78
N GLU A 57 29.63 -5.76 -3.82
CA GLU A 57 30.89 -5.52 -3.11
C GLU A 57 32.14 -5.75 -3.99
N ASN A 58 32.02 -6.53 -5.06
CA ASN A 58 33.14 -6.94 -5.92
C ASN A 58 32.96 -6.48 -7.36
N SER A 59 32.49 -5.24 -7.56
CA SER A 59 32.39 -4.60 -8.88
C SER A 59 31.60 -5.42 -9.92
N ASN A 60 30.45 -5.96 -9.52
CA ASN A 60 29.53 -6.75 -10.35
C ASN A 60 30.14 -8.06 -10.86
N THR A 61 31.02 -8.69 -10.07
CA THR A 61 31.59 -10.01 -10.35
C THR A 61 30.96 -11.10 -9.49
N TYR A 62 31.23 -12.37 -9.80
CA TYR A 62 30.66 -13.53 -9.11
C TYR A 62 31.69 -14.24 -8.22
N PRO A 63 31.28 -14.83 -7.09
CA PRO A 63 32.19 -15.56 -6.22
C PRO A 63 32.70 -16.84 -6.89
N GLU A 64 33.92 -17.24 -6.53
CA GLU A 64 34.55 -18.49 -6.99
C GLU A 64 33.67 -19.70 -6.61
N GLY A 65 33.55 -20.67 -7.53
CA GLY A 65 32.75 -21.88 -7.30
C GLY A 65 31.25 -21.71 -7.57
N LEU A 66 30.74 -20.50 -7.86
CA LEU A 66 29.34 -20.29 -8.18
C LEU A 66 28.96 -20.94 -9.52
N LYS A 67 29.82 -20.82 -10.53
CA LYS A 67 29.54 -21.30 -11.88
C LYS A 67 29.33 -22.81 -11.89
N GLU A 68 30.21 -23.53 -11.22
CA GLU A 68 30.16 -24.98 -11.07
C GLU A 68 28.88 -25.42 -10.33
N GLN A 69 28.47 -24.70 -9.28
CA GLN A 69 27.24 -25.00 -8.54
C GLN A 69 25.96 -24.74 -9.35
N VAL A 70 25.97 -23.72 -10.21
CA VAL A 70 24.86 -23.44 -11.14
C VAL A 70 24.76 -24.55 -12.19
N GLU A 71 25.88 -24.96 -12.79
CA GLU A 71 25.94 -26.05 -13.77
C GLU A 71 25.49 -27.39 -13.15
N GLU A 72 25.97 -27.74 -11.94
CA GLU A 72 25.54 -28.94 -11.22
C GLU A 72 24.04 -28.92 -10.94
N SER A 73 23.50 -27.78 -10.49
CA SER A 73 22.07 -27.66 -10.21
C SER A 73 21.23 -27.70 -11.47
N LEU A 74 21.71 -27.13 -12.58
CA LEU A 74 21.05 -27.20 -13.88
C LEU A 74 20.99 -28.65 -14.39
N HIS A 75 22.07 -29.43 -14.28
CA HIS A 75 22.05 -30.85 -14.61
C HIS A 75 21.03 -31.64 -13.79
N ARG A 76 20.89 -31.34 -12.49
CA ARG A 76 19.84 -31.95 -11.66
C ARG A 76 18.43 -31.57 -12.14
N VAL A 77 18.22 -30.35 -12.62
CA VAL A 77 16.94 -29.94 -13.24
C VAL A 77 16.71 -30.72 -14.53
N GLU A 78 17.72 -30.89 -15.38
CA GLU A 78 17.65 -31.67 -16.62
C GLU A 78 17.23 -33.12 -16.36
N GLU A 79 17.81 -33.76 -15.35
CA GLU A 79 17.47 -35.13 -14.93
C GLU A 79 16.01 -35.25 -14.48
N VAL A 80 15.55 -34.33 -13.62
CA VAL A 80 14.18 -34.35 -13.08
C VAL A 80 13.15 -34.04 -14.16
N MET A 81 13.44 -33.09 -15.05
CA MET A 81 12.52 -32.64 -16.10
C MET A 81 12.63 -33.46 -17.38
N GLN A 82 13.63 -34.35 -17.48
CA GLN A 82 13.91 -35.19 -18.66
C GLN A 82 14.03 -34.36 -19.94
N ALA A 83 14.73 -33.23 -19.86
CA ALA A 83 14.99 -32.30 -20.96
C ALA A 83 16.38 -31.70 -20.78
N LYS A 84 17.01 -31.21 -21.86
CA LYS A 84 18.39 -30.72 -21.81
C LYS A 84 18.46 -29.24 -22.22
N PHE A 85 19.18 -28.43 -21.45
CA PHE A 85 19.31 -27.00 -21.67
C PHE A 85 20.11 -26.73 -22.95
N GLY A 86 19.51 -25.99 -23.88
CA GLY A 86 20.09 -25.74 -25.21
C GLY A 86 19.95 -26.88 -26.22
N ASP A 87 19.21 -27.94 -25.91
CA ASP A 87 19.01 -29.04 -26.85
C ASP A 87 18.05 -28.69 -28.00
N ARG A 88 18.37 -29.16 -29.21
CA ARG A 88 17.58 -28.86 -30.42
C ARG A 88 16.23 -29.58 -30.43
N ASP A 89 16.15 -30.81 -29.92
CA ASP A 89 15.00 -31.69 -30.08
C ASP A 89 14.08 -31.68 -28.86
N ASN A 90 14.63 -31.61 -27.66
CA ASN A 90 13.88 -31.54 -26.40
C ASN A 90 14.52 -30.50 -25.44
N PRO A 91 14.38 -29.21 -25.76
CA PRO A 91 14.96 -28.13 -24.98
C PRO A 91 14.34 -28.06 -23.58
N LEU A 92 15.20 -27.97 -22.57
CA LEU A 92 14.85 -27.39 -21.28
C LEU A 92 14.84 -25.87 -21.43
N LEU A 93 13.73 -25.24 -21.06
CA LEU A 93 13.59 -23.79 -21.01
C LEU A 93 13.34 -23.40 -19.55
N VAL A 94 13.88 -22.26 -19.12
CA VAL A 94 13.81 -21.82 -17.73
C VAL A 94 13.23 -20.41 -17.61
N SER A 95 12.66 -20.12 -16.46
CA SER A 95 12.38 -18.77 -15.99
C SER A 95 13.46 -18.35 -14.99
N VAL A 96 13.84 -17.08 -15.03
CA VAL A 96 14.75 -16.45 -14.08
C VAL A 96 13.98 -15.36 -13.36
N ARG A 97 13.73 -15.59 -12.07
CA ARG A 97 12.82 -14.79 -11.23
C ARG A 97 13.55 -14.27 -10.00
N SER A 98 13.52 -12.97 -9.80
CA SER A 98 13.95 -12.33 -8.56
C SER A 98 13.15 -12.79 -7.34
N GLY A 99 13.78 -12.76 -6.16
CA GLY A 99 13.15 -13.06 -4.88
C GLY A 99 13.91 -12.46 -3.71
N ALA A 100 13.52 -11.29 -3.24
CA ALA A 100 14.06 -10.71 -2.01
C ALA A 100 13.44 -11.34 -0.76
N ARG A 101 14.03 -11.08 0.42
CA ARG A 101 13.55 -11.58 1.73
C ARG A 101 12.10 -11.19 1.99
N VAL A 102 11.78 -9.94 1.68
CA VAL A 102 10.43 -9.38 1.68
C VAL A 102 9.91 -9.27 0.26
N SER A 103 8.61 -9.51 0.10
CA SER A 103 7.97 -9.41 -1.21
C SER A 103 7.99 -7.96 -1.71
N MET A 104 8.53 -7.74 -2.90
CA MET A 104 8.52 -6.46 -3.63
C MET A 104 7.77 -6.65 -4.97
N PRO A 105 6.43 -6.74 -4.96
CA PRO A 105 5.64 -7.07 -6.16
C PRO A 105 5.88 -6.04 -7.28
N GLY A 106 6.09 -6.52 -8.51
CA GLY A 106 6.34 -5.68 -9.68
C GLY A 106 7.73 -5.03 -9.74
N MET A 107 8.44 -4.87 -8.62
CA MET A 107 9.64 -4.00 -8.60
C MET A 107 10.88 -4.59 -9.28
N MET A 108 10.94 -5.90 -9.41
CA MET A 108 12.14 -6.64 -9.79
C MET A 108 11.88 -7.43 -11.06
N ASP A 109 12.92 -7.55 -11.89
CA ASP A 109 12.78 -8.13 -13.21
C ASP A 109 12.58 -9.65 -13.18
N THR A 110 11.96 -10.16 -14.24
CA THR A 110 11.73 -11.59 -14.51
C THR A 110 11.94 -11.83 -15.99
N VAL A 111 12.59 -12.93 -16.34
CA VAL A 111 12.77 -13.38 -17.72
C VAL A 111 12.14 -14.77 -17.86
N LEU A 112 11.24 -14.94 -18.83
CA LEU A 112 10.59 -16.21 -19.14
C LEU A 112 11.15 -16.80 -20.44
N ASN A 113 10.92 -18.11 -20.66
CA ASN A 113 11.30 -18.83 -21.88
C ASN A 113 12.82 -18.78 -22.21
N LEU A 114 13.67 -18.58 -21.20
CA LEU A 114 15.12 -18.50 -21.38
C LEU A 114 15.68 -19.85 -21.87
N GLY A 115 16.57 -19.78 -22.86
CA GLY A 115 17.09 -20.92 -23.61
C GLY A 115 16.53 -21.04 -25.02
N LEU A 116 15.56 -20.19 -25.40
CA LEU A 116 15.07 -20.10 -26.78
C LEU A 116 16.10 -19.40 -27.68
N ASN A 117 16.36 -20.02 -28.81
CA ASN A 117 17.24 -19.53 -29.87
C ASN A 117 16.77 -20.08 -31.22
N ASP A 118 17.43 -19.72 -32.32
CA ASP A 118 17.01 -20.14 -33.67
C ASP A 118 17.08 -21.67 -33.88
N THR A 119 17.80 -22.39 -33.00
CA THR A 119 17.95 -23.85 -32.99
C THR A 119 16.95 -24.54 -32.06
N THR A 120 16.85 -24.12 -30.80
CA THR A 120 16.04 -24.77 -29.75
C THR A 120 14.55 -24.58 -29.98
N ILE A 121 14.15 -23.52 -30.70
CA ILE A 121 12.74 -23.33 -31.09
C ILE A 121 12.17 -24.53 -31.87
N GLN A 122 13.01 -25.24 -32.64
CA GLN A 122 12.56 -26.42 -33.40
C GLN A 122 12.05 -27.53 -32.50
N GLY A 123 12.68 -27.74 -31.33
CA GLY A 123 12.24 -28.70 -30.34
C GLY A 123 10.94 -28.29 -29.67
N LEU A 124 10.76 -27.00 -29.40
CA LEU A 124 9.51 -26.47 -28.86
C LEU A 124 8.34 -26.64 -29.87
N ILE A 125 8.60 -26.37 -31.16
CA ILE A 125 7.62 -26.59 -32.24
C ILE A 125 7.21 -28.06 -32.31
N LYS A 126 8.19 -28.96 -32.28
CA LYS A 126 7.97 -30.42 -32.35
C LYS A 126 7.17 -30.93 -31.15
N LYS A 127 7.47 -30.44 -29.94
CA LYS A 127 6.83 -30.87 -28.69
C LYS A 127 5.41 -30.33 -28.53
N SER A 128 5.17 -29.11 -28.99
CA SER A 128 3.85 -28.46 -28.91
C SER A 128 2.94 -28.79 -30.09
N ASN A 129 3.51 -29.23 -31.23
CA ASN A 129 2.82 -29.29 -32.51
C ASN A 129 2.12 -27.96 -32.88
N ASN A 130 2.66 -26.84 -32.40
CA ASN A 130 2.06 -25.51 -32.52
C ASN A 130 3.16 -24.47 -32.82
N PRO A 131 3.47 -24.25 -34.10
CA PRO A 131 4.47 -23.26 -34.51
C PRO A 131 4.13 -21.85 -34.05
N ARG A 132 2.85 -21.46 -34.07
CA ARG A 132 2.38 -20.15 -33.62
C ARG A 132 2.74 -19.93 -32.15
N PHE A 133 2.41 -20.88 -31.28
CA PHE A 133 2.79 -20.84 -29.85
C PHE A 133 4.30 -20.71 -29.65
N SER A 134 5.09 -21.47 -30.41
CA SER A 134 6.55 -21.48 -30.24
C SER A 134 7.18 -20.15 -30.62
N TYR A 135 6.75 -19.53 -31.73
CA TYR A 135 7.21 -18.19 -32.13
C TYR A 135 6.64 -17.09 -31.24
N ASP A 136 5.44 -17.25 -30.68
CA ASP A 136 4.89 -16.33 -29.68
C ASP A 136 5.72 -16.34 -28.39
N CYS A 137 6.15 -17.51 -27.92
CA CYS A 137 7.07 -17.61 -26.79
C CYS A 137 8.43 -16.97 -27.12
N TYR A 138 8.90 -17.13 -28.36
CA TYR A 138 10.20 -16.60 -28.76
C TYR A 138 10.21 -15.08 -28.91
N ARG A 139 9.19 -14.47 -29.55
CA ARG A 139 9.10 -13.01 -29.64
C ARG A 139 8.97 -12.36 -28.26
N ARG A 140 8.22 -12.97 -27.33
CA ARG A 140 8.12 -12.53 -25.94
C ARG A 140 9.48 -12.64 -25.23
N PHE A 141 10.19 -13.75 -25.40
CA PHE A 141 11.54 -13.89 -24.84
C PHE A 141 12.49 -12.81 -25.35
N VAL A 142 12.50 -12.54 -26.66
CA VAL A 142 13.37 -11.52 -27.26
C VAL A 142 13.03 -10.13 -26.73
N ALA A 143 11.75 -9.77 -26.64
CA ALA A 143 11.30 -8.50 -26.08
C ALA A 143 11.69 -8.38 -24.60
N MET A 144 11.33 -9.36 -23.77
CA MET A 144 11.63 -9.36 -22.34
C MET A 144 13.14 -9.29 -22.06
N TYR A 145 13.94 -10.08 -22.79
CA TYR A 145 15.39 -10.07 -22.62
C TYR A 145 16.00 -8.76 -23.14
N GLY A 146 15.47 -8.22 -24.24
CA GLY A 146 15.86 -6.93 -24.79
C GLY A 146 15.63 -5.76 -23.83
N ASP A 147 14.46 -5.70 -23.20
CA ASP A 147 14.15 -4.71 -22.16
C ASP A 147 14.99 -4.94 -20.89
N VAL A 148 14.82 -6.10 -20.26
CA VAL A 148 15.36 -6.37 -18.91
C VAL A 148 16.88 -6.48 -18.89
N VAL A 149 17.46 -7.22 -19.84
CA VAL A 149 18.90 -7.57 -19.80
C VAL A 149 19.72 -6.63 -20.68
N LEU A 150 19.18 -6.20 -21.82
CA LEU A 150 19.89 -5.34 -22.77
C LEU A 150 19.52 -3.85 -22.64
N GLY A 151 18.53 -3.51 -21.81
CA GLY A 151 18.19 -2.12 -21.45
C GLY A 151 17.43 -1.35 -22.53
N MET A 152 16.76 -2.02 -23.46
CA MET A 152 15.99 -1.38 -24.53
C MET A 152 14.64 -0.87 -24.00
N LYS A 153 14.62 0.39 -23.55
CA LYS A 153 13.48 1.07 -22.92
C LYS A 153 13.02 2.34 -23.68
N PRO A 154 11.83 2.90 -23.36
CA PRO A 154 11.44 4.24 -23.83
C PRO A 154 12.47 5.31 -23.47
N GLU A 155 12.70 6.29 -24.37
CA GLU A 155 13.68 7.36 -24.16
C GLU A 155 13.12 8.51 -23.30
N SER A 156 11.82 8.78 -23.38
CA SER A 156 11.12 9.78 -22.58
C SER A 156 9.86 9.23 -21.91
N LYS A 157 9.35 9.97 -20.92
CA LYS A 157 8.14 9.60 -20.16
C LYS A 157 6.85 9.57 -21.00
N ASP A 158 6.88 10.16 -22.19
CA ASP A 158 5.73 10.28 -23.10
C ASP A 158 5.82 9.29 -24.28
N ASP A 159 6.90 8.49 -24.36
CA ASP A 159 7.12 7.50 -25.42
C ASP A 159 6.46 6.16 -25.12
N ILE A 160 6.13 5.42 -26.17
CA ILE A 160 5.58 4.06 -26.10
C ILE A 160 6.74 3.07 -26.02
N ASP A 161 6.51 1.90 -25.43
CA ASP A 161 7.46 0.80 -25.46
C ASP A 161 7.92 0.46 -26.90
N PRO A 162 9.23 0.36 -27.16
CA PRO A 162 9.77 0.10 -28.50
C PRO A 162 9.28 -1.22 -29.13
N PHE A 163 9.07 -2.27 -28.34
CA PHE A 163 8.59 -3.55 -28.84
C PHE A 163 7.08 -3.51 -29.12
N GLU A 164 6.31 -2.79 -28.30
CA GLU A 164 4.89 -2.53 -28.56
C GLU A 164 4.68 -1.69 -29.83
N GLU A 165 5.53 -0.70 -30.09
CA GLU A 165 5.48 0.10 -31.33
C GLU A 165 5.63 -0.77 -32.58
N ILE A 166 6.58 -1.71 -32.55
CA ILE A 166 6.83 -2.67 -33.65
C ILE A 166 5.64 -3.64 -33.79
N LEU A 167 5.13 -4.17 -32.66
CA LEU A 167 4.01 -5.09 -32.64
C LEU A 167 2.72 -4.44 -33.18
N ASP A 168 2.40 -3.22 -32.75
CA ASP A 168 1.25 -2.45 -33.22
C ASP A 168 1.37 -2.12 -34.71
N SER A 169 2.58 -1.81 -35.18
CA SER A 169 2.85 -1.61 -36.60
C SER A 169 2.58 -2.88 -37.41
N LYS A 170 2.99 -4.05 -36.89
CA LYS A 170 2.70 -5.36 -37.50
C LYS A 170 1.20 -5.66 -37.55
N LYS A 171 0.48 -5.41 -36.45
CA LYS A 171 -0.98 -5.58 -36.37
C LYS A 171 -1.71 -4.72 -37.39
N LYS A 172 -1.35 -3.44 -37.47
CA LYS A 172 -1.89 -2.50 -38.48
C LYS A 172 -1.59 -2.98 -39.91
N ALA A 173 -0.38 -3.44 -40.18
CA ALA A 173 0.01 -3.97 -41.49
C ALA A 173 -0.75 -5.24 -41.89
N ARG A 174 -1.23 -6.02 -40.92
CA ARG A 174 -2.04 -7.24 -41.14
C ARG A 174 -3.54 -7.02 -41.00
N GLY A 175 -3.98 -5.81 -40.65
CA GLY A 175 -5.40 -5.49 -40.47
C GLY A 175 -6.04 -6.25 -39.31
N VAL A 176 -5.27 -6.60 -38.29
CA VAL A 176 -5.73 -7.30 -37.09
C VAL A 176 -5.74 -6.36 -35.89
N GLU A 177 -6.63 -6.64 -34.94
CA GLU A 177 -6.83 -5.83 -33.74
C GLU A 177 -6.07 -6.42 -32.54
N TYR A 178 -5.97 -7.75 -32.46
CA TYR A 178 -5.40 -8.47 -31.32
C TYR A 178 -4.19 -9.33 -31.70
N ASP A 179 -3.22 -9.47 -30.79
CA ASP A 179 -1.98 -10.23 -30.99
C ASP A 179 -2.22 -11.72 -31.29
N ASN A 180 -3.32 -12.29 -30.78
CA ASN A 180 -3.68 -13.69 -31.03
C ASN A 180 -4.14 -13.96 -32.47
N GLN A 181 -4.42 -12.92 -33.25
CA GLN A 181 -4.79 -13.01 -34.66
C GLN A 181 -3.56 -13.07 -35.59
N LEU A 182 -2.35 -12.81 -35.07
CA LEU A 182 -1.11 -12.94 -35.84
C LEU A 182 -0.75 -14.42 -36.07
N GLY A 183 -0.42 -14.74 -37.33
CA GLY A 183 -0.03 -16.08 -37.74
C GLY A 183 1.39 -16.46 -37.29
N ALA A 184 1.75 -17.74 -37.46
CA ALA A 184 3.09 -18.22 -37.10
C ALA A 184 4.21 -17.52 -37.90
N ASP A 185 3.98 -17.24 -39.19
CA ASP A 185 4.95 -16.56 -40.03
C ASP A 185 5.10 -15.08 -39.63
N ASP A 186 4.01 -14.40 -39.25
CA ASP A 186 4.07 -13.02 -38.76
C ASP A 186 4.87 -12.92 -37.46
N LEU A 187 4.70 -13.87 -36.54
CA LEU A 187 5.44 -13.94 -35.29
C LEU A 187 6.92 -14.27 -35.52
N LYS A 188 7.22 -15.11 -36.51
CA LYS A 188 8.60 -15.39 -36.94
C LYS A 188 9.28 -14.14 -37.50
N GLU A 189 8.57 -13.36 -38.32
CA GLU A 189 9.05 -12.06 -38.81
C GLU A 189 9.27 -11.09 -37.65
N LEU A 190 8.34 -11.01 -36.69
CA LEU A 190 8.47 -10.17 -35.49
C LEU A 190 9.72 -10.50 -34.66
N VAL A 191 10.06 -11.78 -34.49
CA VAL A 191 11.32 -12.17 -33.82
C VAL A 191 12.52 -11.53 -34.51
N ALA A 192 12.58 -11.58 -35.84
CA ALA A 192 13.67 -10.99 -36.60
C ALA A 192 13.70 -9.46 -36.49
N GLU A 193 12.52 -8.82 -36.56
CA GLU A 193 12.36 -7.37 -36.38
C GLU A 193 12.81 -6.92 -34.98
N PHE A 194 12.44 -7.65 -33.92
CA PHE A 194 12.86 -7.36 -32.54
C PHE A 194 14.38 -7.51 -32.37
N LYS A 195 14.99 -8.59 -32.88
CA LYS A 195 16.45 -8.77 -32.83
C LYS A 195 17.18 -7.66 -33.58
N ALA A 196 16.64 -7.21 -34.72
CA ALA A 196 17.20 -6.11 -35.49
C ALA A 196 17.12 -4.78 -34.74
N ALA A 197 15.97 -4.49 -34.13
CA ALA A 197 15.77 -3.28 -33.34
C ALA A 197 16.68 -3.25 -32.08
N ILE A 198 16.87 -4.39 -31.41
CA ILE A 198 17.84 -4.53 -30.31
C ILE A 198 19.24 -4.16 -30.79
N LYS A 199 19.68 -4.72 -31.93
CA LYS A 199 21.01 -4.44 -32.48
C LYS A 199 21.17 -2.97 -32.87
N GLU A 200 20.14 -2.35 -33.44
CA GLU A 200 20.15 -0.95 -33.85
C GLU A 200 20.25 -0.01 -32.65
N ARG A 201 19.43 -0.21 -31.61
CA ARG A 201 19.36 0.69 -30.45
C ARG A 201 20.43 0.45 -29.40
N THR A 202 20.79 -0.81 -29.15
CA THR A 202 21.75 -1.17 -28.07
C THR A 202 23.16 -1.43 -28.60
N GLY A 203 23.32 -1.67 -29.90
CA GLY A 203 24.59 -2.11 -30.50
C GLY A 203 24.96 -3.57 -30.22
N VAL A 204 24.15 -4.30 -29.45
CA VAL A 204 24.40 -5.69 -29.04
C VAL A 204 23.62 -6.66 -29.92
N VAL A 205 24.27 -7.76 -30.32
CA VAL A 205 23.59 -8.87 -31.02
C VAL A 205 22.91 -9.76 -29.98
N PHE A 206 21.65 -10.13 -30.23
CA PHE A 206 20.91 -11.02 -29.33
C PHE A 206 21.68 -12.33 -29.08
N PRO A 207 21.87 -12.76 -27.81
CA PRO A 207 22.67 -13.93 -27.50
C PRO A 207 21.94 -15.22 -27.92
N GLU A 208 22.61 -16.06 -28.70
CA GLU A 208 22.08 -17.37 -29.12
C GLU A 208 22.52 -18.51 -28.20
N ASP A 209 23.60 -18.37 -27.42
CA ASP A 209 24.03 -19.36 -26.42
C ASP A 209 23.13 -19.29 -25.17
N PRO A 210 22.40 -20.38 -24.82
CA PRO A 210 21.57 -20.43 -23.63
C PRO A 210 22.32 -20.15 -22.32
N MET A 211 23.61 -20.49 -22.22
CA MET A 211 24.40 -20.20 -21.02
C MET A 211 24.72 -18.71 -20.88
N ASP A 212 25.04 -18.03 -21.99
CA ASP A 212 25.21 -16.57 -22.01
C ASP A 212 23.89 -15.87 -21.67
N GLN A 213 22.77 -16.38 -22.21
CA GLN A 213 21.44 -15.91 -21.84
C GLN A 213 21.21 -16.01 -20.33
N LEU A 214 21.49 -17.17 -19.73
CA LEU A 214 21.29 -17.45 -18.30
C LEU A 214 22.11 -16.50 -17.42
N TRP A 215 23.40 -16.33 -17.71
CA TRP A 215 24.26 -15.42 -16.95
C TRP A 215 23.90 -13.95 -17.12
N GLY A 216 23.46 -13.55 -18.32
CA GLY A 216 22.92 -12.21 -18.55
C GLY A 216 21.67 -11.95 -17.69
N ALA A 217 20.75 -12.92 -17.62
CA ALA A 217 19.54 -12.80 -16.80
C ALA A 217 19.86 -12.81 -15.28
N ILE A 218 20.79 -13.63 -14.81
CA ILE A 218 21.26 -13.63 -13.41
C ILE A 218 21.84 -12.25 -13.04
N GLY A 219 22.71 -11.70 -13.91
CA GLY A 219 23.30 -10.38 -13.72
C GLY A 219 22.27 -9.27 -13.71
N ALA A 220 21.30 -9.31 -14.62
CA ALA A 220 20.20 -8.35 -14.67
C ALA A 220 19.35 -8.36 -13.40
N VAL A 221 19.02 -9.54 -12.84
CA VAL A 221 18.27 -9.63 -11.58
C VAL A 221 19.06 -9.07 -10.40
N PHE A 222 20.37 -9.32 -10.31
CA PHE A 222 21.18 -8.68 -9.27
C PHE A 222 21.26 -7.17 -9.48
N GLY A 223 21.48 -6.71 -10.71
CA GLY A 223 21.46 -5.30 -11.10
C GLY A 223 20.15 -4.60 -10.75
N SER A 224 19.01 -5.29 -10.89
CA SER A 224 17.70 -4.70 -10.63
C SER A 224 17.49 -4.32 -9.16
N TRP A 225 18.28 -4.87 -8.23
CA TRP A 225 18.21 -4.50 -6.81
C TRP A 225 18.56 -3.02 -6.59
N ASN A 226 19.47 -2.43 -7.36
CA ASN A 226 19.84 -1.01 -7.21
C ASN A 226 19.26 -0.09 -8.29
N ASN A 227 18.22 -0.53 -9.00
CA ASN A 227 17.46 0.36 -9.87
C ASN A 227 16.66 1.39 -9.06
N ASP A 228 16.44 2.57 -9.64
CA ASP A 228 15.79 3.72 -8.97
C ASP A 228 14.43 3.37 -8.36
N ARG A 229 13.62 2.55 -9.05
CA ARG A 229 12.32 2.08 -8.57
C ARG A 229 12.44 1.17 -7.34
N ALA A 230 13.43 0.27 -7.31
CA ALA A 230 13.67 -0.62 -6.18
C ALA A 230 14.16 0.15 -4.96
N ILE A 231 15.07 1.12 -5.15
CA ILE A 231 15.53 2.04 -4.09
C ILE A 231 14.37 2.86 -3.53
N ALA A 232 13.52 3.43 -4.40
CA ALA A 232 12.35 4.18 -3.97
C ALA A 232 11.38 3.32 -3.15
N TYR A 233 11.09 2.09 -3.63
CA TYR A 233 10.24 1.15 -2.90
C TYR A 233 10.79 0.81 -1.52
N ARG A 234 12.10 0.52 -1.44
CA ARG A 234 12.76 0.18 -0.17
C ARG A 234 12.72 1.33 0.82
N LYS A 235 12.94 2.57 0.37
CA LYS A 235 12.81 3.76 1.22
C LYS A 235 11.39 3.94 1.74
N ILE A 236 10.36 3.77 0.89
CA ILE A 236 8.95 3.88 1.29
C ILE A 236 8.58 2.81 2.33
N ASN A 237 9.12 1.60 2.19
CA ASN A 237 8.76 0.44 3.03
C ASN A 237 9.80 0.14 4.12
N ASN A 238 10.77 1.03 4.36
CA ASN A 238 11.87 0.85 5.34
C ASN A 238 12.64 -0.48 5.19
N ILE A 239 12.92 -0.90 3.96
CA ILE A 239 13.66 -2.14 3.66
C ILE A 239 15.16 -1.83 3.54
N PRO A 240 16.04 -2.50 4.30
CA PRO A 240 17.48 -2.25 4.23
C PRO A 240 18.12 -2.64 2.89
N ASP A 241 19.04 -1.81 2.39
CA ASP A 241 19.72 -2.03 1.11
C ASP A 241 20.65 -3.27 1.11
N HIS A 242 21.22 -3.62 2.27
CA HIS A 242 22.19 -4.72 2.39
C HIS A 242 21.57 -6.13 2.32
N TRP A 243 20.23 -6.25 2.24
CA TRP A 243 19.56 -7.54 2.21
C TRP A 243 19.75 -8.31 0.90
N GLY A 244 19.96 -7.60 -0.21
CA GLY A 244 20.07 -8.17 -1.55
C GLY A 244 18.81 -8.90 -2.03
N THR A 245 18.92 -9.52 -3.20
CA THR A 245 17.88 -10.38 -3.79
C THR A 245 18.45 -11.76 -4.12
N ALA A 246 17.64 -12.81 -3.99
CA ALA A 246 17.95 -14.11 -4.55
C ALA A 246 17.51 -14.19 -6.01
N VAL A 247 18.04 -15.18 -6.74
CA VAL A 247 17.65 -15.52 -8.12
C VAL A 247 17.09 -16.92 -8.15
N ASN A 248 15.85 -17.08 -8.60
CA ASN A 248 15.20 -18.38 -8.74
C ASN A 248 15.24 -18.76 -10.22
N VAL A 249 15.95 -19.84 -10.55
CA VAL A 249 15.96 -20.44 -11.88
C VAL A 249 15.05 -21.66 -11.85
N GLN A 250 13.98 -21.65 -12.61
CA GLN A 250 12.93 -22.68 -12.55
C GLN A 250 12.54 -23.15 -13.94
N SER A 251 12.39 -24.46 -14.15
CA SER A 251 11.90 -25.02 -15.41
C SER A 251 10.57 -24.39 -15.82
N MET A 252 10.45 -24.03 -17.09
CA MET A 252 9.22 -23.54 -17.68
C MET A 252 8.16 -24.62 -17.70
N VAL A 253 6.93 -24.21 -17.42
CA VAL A 253 5.70 -24.93 -17.73
C VAL A 253 4.77 -23.96 -18.46
N TYR A 254 3.95 -24.48 -19.37
CA TYR A 254 3.22 -23.69 -20.34
C TYR A 254 1.71 -23.83 -20.16
N GLY A 255 1.04 -22.71 -19.88
CA GLY A 255 -0.42 -22.63 -19.85
C GLY A 255 -1.05 -22.39 -21.23
N ASN A 256 -0.23 -22.29 -22.28
CA ASN A 256 -0.59 -21.90 -23.65
C ASN A 256 -0.28 -22.97 -24.71
N MET A 257 -0.32 -24.26 -24.34
CA MET A 257 -0.14 -25.38 -25.28
C MET A 257 -1.44 -25.86 -25.94
N GLY A 258 -2.59 -25.27 -25.58
CA GLY A 258 -3.91 -25.69 -26.05
C GLY A 258 -5.00 -25.42 -25.01
N ASP A 259 -6.20 -25.94 -25.28
CA ASP A 259 -7.38 -25.69 -24.44
C ASP A 259 -7.39 -26.53 -23.14
N ASP A 260 -6.53 -27.56 -23.07
CA ASP A 260 -6.27 -28.36 -21.87
C ASP A 260 -5.17 -27.76 -20.97
N SER A 261 -4.72 -26.54 -21.29
CA SER A 261 -3.69 -25.80 -20.59
C SER A 261 -4.22 -24.45 -20.14
N ALA A 262 -3.79 -24.01 -18.96
CA ALA A 262 -4.24 -22.75 -18.37
C ALA A 262 -3.20 -22.20 -17.40
N THR A 263 -3.35 -20.95 -17.03
CA THR A 263 -2.55 -20.32 -15.97
C THR A 263 -3.43 -19.41 -15.14
N GLY A 264 -3.12 -19.27 -13.86
CA GLY A 264 -3.95 -18.46 -12.98
C GLY A 264 -3.23 -18.00 -11.72
N VAL A 265 -3.86 -17.03 -11.10
CA VAL A 265 -3.47 -16.45 -9.82
C VAL A 265 -4.68 -16.50 -8.92
N ALA A 266 -4.52 -17.05 -7.73
CA ALA A 266 -5.63 -17.28 -6.83
C ALA A 266 -5.20 -17.06 -5.38
N PHE A 267 -6.21 -16.91 -4.54
CA PHE A 267 -6.10 -16.62 -3.14
C PHE A 267 -7.00 -17.58 -2.38
N THR A 268 -6.52 -18.07 -1.22
CA THR A 268 -7.30 -19.04 -0.43
C THR A 268 -8.50 -18.40 0.29
N ARG A 269 -8.48 -17.07 0.42
CA ARG A 269 -9.60 -16.23 0.88
C ARG A 269 -9.68 -14.99 0.01
N ASN A 270 -10.74 -14.19 0.14
CA ASN A 270 -10.85 -12.93 -0.58
C ASN A 270 -9.92 -11.85 0.05
N PRO A 271 -8.93 -11.29 -0.69
CA PRO A 271 -7.96 -10.34 -0.14
C PRO A 271 -8.54 -8.94 0.11
N ALA A 272 -9.74 -8.65 -0.39
CA ALA A 272 -10.42 -7.37 -0.22
C ALA A 272 -11.43 -7.40 0.94
N THR A 273 -12.19 -8.49 1.10
CA THR A 273 -13.25 -8.62 2.10
C THR A 273 -12.88 -9.53 3.28
N GLY A 274 -11.90 -10.41 3.10
CA GLY A 274 -11.48 -11.43 4.06
C GLY A 274 -12.37 -12.68 4.09
N LYS A 275 -13.46 -12.72 3.33
CA LYS A 275 -14.36 -13.87 3.28
C LYS A 275 -13.62 -15.13 2.81
N LYS A 276 -13.91 -16.26 3.45
CA LYS A 276 -13.37 -17.57 3.07
C LYS A 276 -14.12 -18.12 1.85
N GLU A 277 -13.74 -17.61 0.70
CA GLU A 277 -14.27 -18.01 -0.61
C GLU A 277 -13.11 -18.11 -1.61
N LEU A 278 -13.32 -18.91 -2.67
CA LEU A 278 -12.35 -18.99 -3.76
C LEU A 278 -12.30 -17.66 -4.48
N TYR A 279 -11.12 -17.07 -4.48
CA TYR A 279 -10.92 -15.77 -5.08
C TYR A 279 -9.71 -15.83 -6.01
N GLY A 280 -9.88 -15.46 -7.27
CA GLY A 280 -8.80 -15.55 -8.25
C GLY A 280 -9.30 -15.57 -9.67
N GLU A 281 -8.32 -15.53 -10.58
CA GLU A 281 -8.51 -15.41 -12.01
C GLU A 281 -7.63 -16.43 -12.74
N PHE A 282 -8.11 -16.91 -13.88
CA PHE A 282 -7.32 -17.76 -14.77
C PHE A 282 -7.62 -17.47 -16.24
N LEU A 283 -6.71 -17.88 -17.10
CA LEU A 283 -6.87 -17.86 -18.55
C LEU A 283 -6.51 -19.23 -19.12
N ILE A 284 -7.37 -19.72 -20.02
CA ILE A 284 -7.10 -20.89 -20.85
C ILE A 284 -6.21 -20.48 -22.01
N ASN A 285 -5.26 -21.35 -22.34
CA ASN A 285 -4.36 -21.19 -23.46
C ASN A 285 -3.61 -19.84 -23.40
N ALA A 286 -2.95 -19.56 -22.27
CA ALA A 286 -2.30 -18.29 -21.95
C ALA A 286 -1.06 -18.47 -21.06
N GLN A 287 -0.17 -17.47 -21.01
CA GLN A 287 0.93 -17.40 -20.03
C GLN A 287 0.57 -16.48 -18.87
N GLY A 288 1.28 -16.62 -17.74
CA GLY A 288 1.02 -15.82 -16.53
C GLY A 288 1.06 -14.31 -16.78
N GLU A 289 1.90 -13.86 -17.72
CA GLU A 289 1.97 -12.47 -18.18
C GLU A 289 0.62 -11.98 -18.72
N ASP A 290 -0.11 -12.79 -19.48
CA ASP A 290 -1.40 -12.40 -20.06
C ASP A 290 -2.47 -12.17 -18.98
N VAL A 291 -2.37 -12.87 -17.85
CA VAL A 291 -3.25 -12.69 -16.69
C VAL A 291 -2.96 -11.35 -16.00
N VAL A 292 -1.69 -11.00 -15.86
CA VAL A 292 -1.25 -9.77 -15.17
C VAL A 292 -1.49 -8.53 -16.04
N ALA A 293 -1.17 -8.59 -17.34
CA ALA A 293 -1.34 -7.50 -18.28
C ALA A 293 -2.82 -7.21 -18.60
N GLY A 294 -3.71 -8.19 -18.41
CA GLY A 294 -5.15 -8.00 -18.62
C GLY A 294 -5.53 -7.69 -20.08
N ILE A 295 -4.69 -8.09 -21.05
CA ILE A 295 -4.96 -7.97 -22.49
C ILE A 295 -6.21 -8.78 -22.87
N ARG A 296 -6.41 -9.93 -22.20
CA ARG A 296 -7.62 -10.74 -22.27
C ARG A 296 -8.35 -10.64 -20.94
N THR A 297 -9.67 -10.50 -21.00
CA THR A 297 -10.52 -10.55 -19.80
C THR A 297 -10.34 -11.89 -19.08
N PRO A 298 -9.79 -11.91 -17.85
CA PRO A 298 -9.59 -13.16 -17.11
C PRO A 298 -10.93 -13.80 -16.73
N GLN A 299 -10.94 -15.13 -16.63
CA GLN A 299 -12.09 -15.89 -16.13
C GLN A 299 -11.99 -16.07 -14.62
N LYS A 300 -13.13 -16.11 -13.93
CA LYS A 300 -13.18 -16.36 -12.47
C LYS A 300 -12.73 -17.78 -12.16
N ILE A 301 -11.91 -17.96 -11.13
CA ILE A 301 -11.34 -19.26 -10.74
C ILE A 301 -12.39 -20.38 -10.57
N GLU A 302 -13.61 -20.05 -10.15
CA GLU A 302 -14.73 -20.99 -10.00
C GLU A 302 -15.08 -21.72 -11.31
N GLN A 303 -14.89 -21.05 -12.45
CA GLN A 303 -15.20 -21.62 -13.78
C GLN A 303 -14.21 -22.73 -14.16
N LEU A 304 -13.06 -22.82 -13.49
CA LEU A 304 -12.08 -23.90 -13.72
C LEU A 304 -12.68 -25.27 -13.39
N LYS A 305 -13.66 -25.34 -12.48
CA LYS A 305 -14.41 -26.57 -12.17
C LYS A 305 -15.07 -27.19 -13.40
N THR A 306 -15.51 -26.36 -14.34
CA THR A 306 -16.20 -26.81 -15.55
C THR A 306 -15.22 -27.17 -16.66
N VAL A 307 -14.12 -26.43 -16.77
CA VAL A 307 -13.16 -26.56 -17.88
C VAL A 307 -12.12 -27.65 -17.60
N LEU A 308 -11.53 -27.66 -16.40
CA LEU A 308 -10.44 -28.56 -15.99
C LEU A 308 -10.73 -29.12 -14.59
N PRO A 309 -11.74 -30.00 -14.43
CA PRO A 309 -12.27 -30.42 -13.13
C PRO A 309 -11.24 -31.12 -12.23
N GLU A 310 -10.38 -31.97 -12.80
CA GLU A 310 -9.36 -32.70 -12.03
C GLU A 310 -8.29 -31.76 -11.48
N ALA A 311 -7.81 -30.82 -12.30
CA ALA A 311 -6.87 -29.80 -11.86
C ALA A 311 -7.50 -28.87 -10.82
N PHE A 312 -8.77 -28.51 -10.97
CA PHE A 312 -9.50 -27.72 -9.99
C PHE A 312 -9.59 -28.44 -8.63
N LYS A 313 -9.92 -29.73 -8.62
CA LYS A 313 -9.96 -30.53 -7.38
C LYS A 313 -8.59 -30.56 -6.69
N GLN A 314 -7.53 -30.83 -7.44
CA GLN A 314 -6.16 -30.84 -6.91
C GLN A 314 -5.75 -29.46 -6.36
N LEU A 315 -6.17 -28.38 -7.02
CA LEU A 315 -5.91 -27.02 -6.59
C LEU A 315 -6.54 -26.72 -5.22
N LEU A 316 -7.79 -27.14 -4.99
CA LEU A 316 -8.46 -26.98 -3.69
C LEU A 316 -7.75 -27.73 -2.56
N GLU A 317 -7.33 -28.97 -2.82
CA GLU A 317 -6.57 -29.76 -1.84
C GLU A 317 -5.23 -29.08 -1.48
N ILE A 318 -4.58 -28.46 -2.47
CA ILE A 318 -3.35 -27.68 -2.25
C ILE A 318 -3.64 -26.42 -1.45
N PHE A 319 -4.75 -25.70 -1.71
CA PHE A 319 -5.09 -24.48 -0.96
C PHE A 319 -5.28 -24.78 0.53
N ASP A 320 -6.07 -25.80 0.85
CA ASP A 320 -6.28 -26.25 2.22
C ASP A 320 -4.97 -26.65 2.90
N LYS A 321 -4.09 -27.34 2.17
CA LYS A 321 -2.79 -27.77 2.68
C LYS A 321 -1.87 -26.58 2.99
N LEU A 322 -1.78 -25.63 2.06
CA LEU A 322 -0.94 -24.44 2.20
C LEU A 322 -1.46 -23.56 3.33
N GLU A 323 -2.77 -23.29 3.39
CA GLU A 323 -3.35 -22.45 4.44
C GLU A 323 -3.18 -23.05 5.84
N LYS A 324 -3.36 -24.37 6.00
CA LYS A 324 -3.09 -25.05 7.28
C LYS A 324 -1.61 -25.05 7.65
N HIS A 325 -0.72 -25.24 6.68
CA HIS A 325 0.72 -25.31 6.94
C HIS A 325 1.32 -23.94 7.28
N TYR A 326 1.00 -22.91 6.51
CA TYR A 326 1.44 -21.54 6.76
C TYR A 326 0.61 -20.84 7.84
N ARG A 327 -0.51 -21.47 8.23
CA ARG A 327 -1.51 -20.97 9.18
C ARG A 327 -2.08 -19.62 8.76
N ASP A 328 -1.99 -19.22 7.50
CA ASP A 328 -2.37 -17.89 7.01
C ASP A 328 -2.88 -17.96 5.56
N MET A 329 -3.62 -16.95 5.14
CA MET A 329 -4.15 -16.82 3.78
C MET A 329 -3.00 -16.77 2.77
N GLN A 330 -3.10 -17.61 1.74
CA GLN A 330 -2.07 -17.70 0.70
C GLN A 330 -2.52 -17.05 -0.60
N ASP A 331 -1.57 -16.37 -1.25
CA ASP A 331 -1.57 -15.94 -2.64
C ASP A 331 -0.72 -16.94 -3.43
N VAL A 332 -1.31 -17.53 -4.48
CA VAL A 332 -0.70 -18.61 -5.25
C VAL A 332 -0.75 -18.36 -6.75
N GLU A 333 0.35 -18.69 -7.42
CA GLU A 333 0.44 -18.73 -8.87
C GLU A 333 0.51 -20.19 -9.31
N PHE A 334 -0.27 -20.55 -10.33
CA PHE A 334 -0.30 -21.91 -10.86
C PHE A 334 -0.41 -21.94 -12.38
N THR A 335 0.06 -23.04 -12.96
CA THR A 335 -0.06 -23.35 -14.38
C THR A 335 -0.52 -24.79 -14.54
N ILE A 336 -1.47 -25.01 -15.44
CA ILE A 336 -1.91 -26.32 -15.88
C ILE A 336 -1.35 -26.51 -17.29
N GLN A 337 -0.52 -27.54 -17.46
CA GLN A 337 0.05 -27.90 -18.75
C GLN A 337 -0.43 -29.30 -19.11
N ASN A 338 -1.17 -29.42 -20.21
CA ASN A 338 -1.76 -30.68 -20.69
C ASN A 338 -2.50 -31.42 -19.54
N SER A 339 -3.44 -30.74 -18.89
CA SER A 339 -4.20 -31.21 -17.72
C SER A 339 -3.41 -31.49 -16.44
N ARG A 340 -2.09 -31.26 -16.39
CA ARG A 340 -1.26 -31.42 -15.18
C ARG A 340 -1.07 -30.08 -14.47
N LEU A 341 -1.50 -30.00 -13.21
CA LEU A 341 -1.32 -28.82 -12.36
C LEU A 341 0.13 -28.71 -11.84
N TRP A 342 0.65 -27.49 -11.88
CA TRP A 342 1.93 -27.06 -11.33
C TRP A 342 1.75 -25.79 -10.51
N MET A 343 2.34 -25.76 -9.31
CA MET A 343 2.39 -24.57 -8.47
C MET A 343 3.71 -23.84 -8.70
N LEU A 344 3.61 -22.57 -9.08
CA LEU A 344 4.76 -21.74 -9.41
C LEU A 344 5.21 -20.88 -8.23
N GLN A 345 4.28 -20.50 -7.37
CA GLN A 345 4.57 -19.64 -6.23
C GLN A 345 3.49 -19.78 -5.17
N THR A 346 3.90 -19.61 -3.92
CA THR A 346 3.00 -19.28 -2.83
C THR A 346 3.64 -18.22 -1.94
N ARG A 347 2.82 -17.38 -1.31
CA ARG A 347 3.23 -16.44 -0.26
C ARG A 347 2.04 -16.07 0.59
N ASN A 348 2.30 -15.56 1.80
CA ASN A 348 1.25 -14.92 2.58
C ASN A 348 0.66 -13.75 1.78
N ALA A 349 -0.66 -13.77 1.59
CA ALA A 349 -1.34 -12.83 0.73
C ALA A 349 -1.32 -11.42 1.34
N LYS A 350 -1.01 -10.43 0.49
CA LYS A 350 -1.30 -9.02 0.77
C LYS A 350 -2.82 -8.82 0.73
N ARG A 351 -3.34 -8.05 1.68
CA ARG A 351 -4.77 -7.93 1.93
C ARG A 351 -5.09 -6.55 2.51
N THR A 352 -6.33 -6.13 2.38
CA THR A 352 -6.85 -4.87 2.95
C THR A 352 -6.95 -4.97 4.47
N GLY A 353 -7.11 -3.85 5.17
CA GLY A 353 -7.36 -3.86 6.61
C GLY A 353 -8.63 -4.63 6.96
N PHE A 354 -9.71 -4.44 6.18
CA PHE A 354 -10.95 -5.21 6.32
C PHE A 354 -10.70 -6.72 6.26
N ALA A 355 -9.95 -7.17 5.25
CA ALA A 355 -9.62 -8.57 5.08
C ALA A 355 -8.68 -9.09 6.17
N ALA A 356 -7.69 -8.30 6.61
CA ALA A 356 -6.76 -8.69 7.67
C ALA A 356 -7.49 -9.00 8.98
N PHE A 357 -8.35 -8.07 9.41
CA PHE A 357 -9.18 -8.22 10.61
C PHE A 357 -10.09 -9.44 10.50
N ARG A 358 -10.82 -9.58 9.37
CA ARG A 358 -11.77 -10.68 9.19
C ARG A 358 -11.07 -12.04 9.20
N ILE A 359 -9.98 -12.17 8.45
CA ILE A 359 -9.22 -13.42 8.34
C ILE A 359 -8.62 -13.80 9.70
N ALA A 360 -8.06 -12.84 10.43
CA ALA A 360 -7.50 -13.09 11.76
C ALA A 360 -8.58 -13.63 12.72
N VAL A 361 -9.77 -13.02 12.73
CA VAL A 361 -10.90 -13.48 13.56
C VAL A 361 -11.38 -14.86 13.12
N ASP A 362 -11.65 -15.06 11.84
CA ASP A 362 -12.13 -16.33 11.30
C ASP A 362 -11.12 -17.47 11.61
N MET A 363 -9.81 -17.24 11.50
CA MET A 363 -8.79 -18.25 11.80
C MET A 363 -8.70 -18.62 13.28
N VAL A 364 -9.02 -17.69 14.20
CA VAL A 364 -9.15 -18.00 15.63
C VAL A 364 -10.38 -18.86 15.87
N GLU A 365 -11.51 -18.51 15.25
CA GLU A 365 -12.76 -19.28 15.37
C GLU A 365 -12.66 -20.69 14.77
N GLU A 366 -11.87 -20.84 13.71
CA GLU A 366 -11.53 -22.13 13.11
C GLU A 366 -10.52 -22.95 13.95
N GLY A 367 -9.95 -22.37 15.02
CA GLY A 367 -8.92 -23.00 15.84
C GLY A 367 -7.57 -23.14 15.14
N LEU A 368 -7.34 -22.40 14.04
CA LEU A 368 -6.09 -22.43 13.29
C LEU A 368 -5.00 -21.63 13.98
N ILE A 369 -5.33 -20.51 14.62
CA ILE A 369 -4.39 -19.61 15.33
C ILE A 369 -4.92 -19.21 16.70
N SER A 370 -4.04 -18.72 17.58
CA SER A 370 -4.45 -18.15 18.88
C SER A 370 -4.82 -16.66 18.75
N LYS A 371 -5.47 -16.10 19.77
CA LYS A 371 -5.79 -14.66 19.81
C LYS A 371 -4.53 -13.79 19.76
N GLU A 372 -3.45 -14.19 20.45
CA GLU A 372 -2.18 -13.48 20.41
C GLU A 372 -1.58 -13.49 19.01
N GLU A 373 -1.59 -14.65 18.35
CA GLU A 373 -1.12 -14.80 16.97
C GLU A 373 -1.96 -13.95 16.00
N ALA A 374 -3.28 -13.86 16.20
CA ALA A 374 -4.17 -13.01 15.41
C ALA A 374 -3.83 -11.52 15.54
N LEU A 375 -3.58 -11.02 16.76
CA LEU A 375 -3.19 -9.63 17.00
C LEU A 375 -1.86 -9.28 16.33
N MET A 376 -0.87 -10.17 16.40
CA MET A 376 0.46 -9.94 15.82
C MET A 376 0.50 -10.00 14.29
N ARG A 377 -0.59 -10.44 13.64
CA ARG A 377 -0.69 -10.54 12.17
C ARG A 377 -1.36 -9.34 11.52
N VAL A 378 -2.02 -8.50 12.31
CA VAL A 378 -2.69 -7.30 11.84
C VAL A 378 -1.77 -6.12 12.13
N GLU A 379 -1.32 -5.45 11.07
CA GLU A 379 -0.46 -4.27 11.22
C GLU A 379 -1.29 -3.10 11.79
N PRO A 380 -0.78 -2.33 12.77
CA PRO A 380 -1.56 -1.26 13.40
C PRO A 380 -2.14 -0.25 12.40
N ASP A 381 -1.39 0.12 11.36
CA ASP A 381 -1.84 1.07 10.35
C ASP A 381 -3.03 0.58 9.51
N GLN A 382 -3.28 -0.74 9.46
CA GLN A 382 -4.43 -1.31 8.77
C GLN A 382 -5.76 -0.92 9.46
N LEU A 383 -5.74 -0.62 10.76
CA LEU A 383 -6.91 -0.11 11.48
C LEU A 383 -7.45 1.18 10.85
N ASN A 384 -6.56 2.05 10.38
CA ASN A 384 -6.96 3.31 9.75
C ASN A 384 -7.86 3.08 8.52
N GLN A 385 -7.70 1.96 7.80
CA GLN A 385 -8.54 1.65 6.65
C GLN A 385 -10.00 1.37 7.05
N LEU A 386 -10.25 0.82 8.24
CA LEU A 386 -11.61 0.59 8.75
C LEU A 386 -12.27 1.90 9.22
N LEU A 387 -11.47 2.92 9.52
CA LEU A 387 -11.91 4.23 9.98
C LEU A 387 -12.01 5.26 8.85
N ARG A 388 -11.55 4.93 7.62
CA ARG A 388 -11.58 5.84 6.47
C ARG A 388 -13.01 6.15 6.02
N PRO A 389 -13.28 7.39 5.58
CA PRO A 389 -14.57 7.74 5.00
C PRO A 389 -14.93 6.90 3.76
N ILE A 390 -16.22 6.62 3.60
CA ILE A 390 -16.84 5.99 2.42
C ILE A 390 -17.62 7.06 1.64
N PHE A 391 -18.05 6.85 0.39
CA PHE A 391 -18.88 7.87 -0.27
C PHE A 391 -20.24 8.04 0.41
N ASP A 392 -20.79 9.25 0.40
CA ASP A 392 -22.19 9.45 0.72
C ASP A 392 -23.07 8.72 -0.30
N LEU A 393 -23.71 7.63 0.12
CA LEU A 393 -24.63 6.84 -0.71
C LEU A 393 -25.74 7.67 -1.36
N ASN A 394 -26.24 8.73 -0.71
CA ASN A 394 -27.30 9.56 -1.28
C ASN A 394 -26.77 10.45 -2.41
N GLU A 395 -25.63 11.11 -2.20
CA GLU A 395 -24.99 11.92 -3.25
C GLU A 395 -24.50 11.06 -4.40
N LYS A 396 -23.90 9.91 -4.08
CA LYS A 396 -23.48 8.92 -5.08
C LYS A 396 -24.66 8.44 -5.92
N THR A 397 -25.76 8.06 -5.28
CA THR A 397 -26.97 7.61 -6.00
C THR A 397 -27.55 8.74 -6.84
N ALA A 398 -27.56 9.98 -6.33
CA ALA A 398 -28.00 11.15 -7.08
C ALA A 398 -27.09 11.45 -8.29
N ALA A 399 -25.76 11.37 -8.13
CA ALA A 399 -24.79 11.57 -9.21
C ALA A 399 -24.92 10.50 -10.29
N VAL A 400 -25.03 9.23 -9.90
CA VAL A 400 -25.23 8.11 -10.83
C VAL A 400 -26.58 8.26 -11.55
N SER A 401 -27.64 8.62 -10.84
CA SER A 401 -28.97 8.86 -11.42
C SER A 401 -29.02 10.10 -12.32
N ALA A 402 -28.14 11.08 -12.09
CA ALA A 402 -27.95 12.25 -12.95
C ALA A 402 -27.06 11.96 -14.18
N GLY A 403 -26.67 10.71 -14.41
CA GLY A 403 -25.87 10.31 -15.57
C GLY A 403 -24.38 10.64 -15.46
N LYS A 404 -23.86 10.92 -14.26
CA LYS A 404 -22.43 11.21 -14.03
C LYS A 404 -21.56 9.95 -13.91
N LEU A 405 -22.15 8.76 -14.00
CA LEU A 405 -21.39 7.51 -14.02
C LEU A 405 -20.64 7.44 -15.35
N LEU A 406 -19.32 7.55 -15.28
CA LEU A 406 -18.45 7.55 -16.46
C LEU A 406 -18.19 6.12 -16.94
N ALA A 407 -17.75 5.25 -16.03
CA ALA A 407 -17.41 3.86 -16.32
C ALA A 407 -17.58 2.96 -15.09
N LYS A 408 -17.51 1.65 -15.32
CA LYS A 408 -17.39 0.64 -14.26
C LYS A 408 -16.24 -0.32 -14.55
N GLY A 409 -15.28 -0.38 -13.63
CA GLY A 409 -14.17 -1.33 -13.63
C GLY A 409 -14.29 -2.37 -12.50
N LEU A 410 -13.17 -3.01 -12.22
CA LEU A 410 -12.98 -3.97 -11.13
C LEU A 410 -12.61 -3.25 -9.83
N ASN A 411 -13.16 -3.73 -8.71
CA ASN A 411 -12.99 -3.17 -7.37
C ASN A 411 -11.65 -3.57 -6.72
N ALA A 412 -10.56 -3.08 -7.29
CA ALA A 412 -9.21 -3.54 -7.01
C ALA A 412 -8.68 -3.14 -5.62
N GLY A 413 -8.95 -1.92 -5.15
CA GLY A 413 -8.54 -1.43 -3.82
C GLY A 413 -9.71 -0.67 -3.17
N PRO A 414 -10.23 -1.10 -2.01
CA PRO A 414 -11.49 -0.57 -1.47
C PRO A 414 -11.37 0.86 -0.97
N GLY A 415 -12.51 1.54 -0.90
CA GLY A 415 -12.65 2.90 -0.36
C GLY A 415 -13.15 3.90 -1.39
N ALA A 416 -13.23 5.16 -0.96
CA ALA A 416 -13.68 6.29 -1.76
C ALA A 416 -12.52 7.28 -1.94
N ALA A 417 -12.22 7.65 -3.19
CA ALA A 417 -11.21 8.65 -3.49
C ALA A 417 -11.75 9.70 -4.46
N THR A 418 -11.51 10.96 -4.14
CA THR A 418 -11.90 12.11 -4.96
C THR A 418 -10.68 12.99 -5.17
N GLY A 419 -10.41 13.37 -6.40
CA GLY A 419 -9.23 14.15 -6.74
C GLY A 419 -9.24 14.63 -8.18
N ARG A 420 -8.24 15.44 -8.51
CA ARG A 420 -7.99 15.92 -9.86
C ARG A 420 -7.25 14.88 -10.69
N VAL A 421 -7.64 14.71 -11.94
CA VAL A 421 -7.04 13.74 -12.87
C VAL A 421 -5.62 14.16 -13.24
N VAL A 422 -4.69 13.22 -13.16
CA VAL A 422 -3.32 13.31 -13.70
C VAL A 422 -2.96 12.02 -14.44
N PHE A 423 -2.19 12.11 -15.51
CA PHE A 423 -1.93 10.97 -16.42
C PHE A 423 -0.54 10.32 -16.24
N ASN A 424 0.34 10.94 -15.46
CA ASN A 424 1.69 10.45 -15.23
C ASN A 424 2.09 10.50 -13.75
N ALA A 425 2.92 9.55 -13.33
CA ALA A 425 3.37 9.45 -11.95
C ALA A 425 4.16 10.66 -11.41
N PRO A 426 5.06 11.31 -12.17
CA PRO A 426 5.74 12.52 -11.71
C PRO A 426 4.77 13.67 -11.42
N ASP A 427 3.76 13.85 -12.26
CA ASP A 427 2.76 14.92 -12.13
C ASP A 427 1.92 14.70 -10.85
N ALA A 428 1.58 13.44 -10.52
CA ALA A 428 0.90 13.10 -9.27
C ALA A 428 1.71 13.50 -8.01
N VAL A 429 3.03 13.34 -8.04
CA VAL A 429 3.92 13.73 -6.93
C VAL A 429 3.97 15.25 -6.80
N GLU A 430 4.22 15.96 -7.90
CA GLU A 430 4.30 17.42 -7.93
C GLU A 430 3.00 18.07 -7.42
N TRP A 431 1.85 17.55 -7.86
CA TRP A 431 0.55 18.09 -7.47
C TRP A 431 0.25 17.84 -5.99
N ARG A 432 0.67 16.69 -5.46
CA ARG A 432 0.55 16.39 -4.04
C ARG A 432 1.41 17.33 -3.19
N GLU A 433 2.63 17.66 -3.64
CA GLU A 433 3.51 18.62 -2.95
C GLU A 433 2.91 20.04 -2.89
N ARG A 434 2.03 20.38 -3.85
CA ARG A 434 1.24 21.63 -3.83
C ARG A 434 -0.02 21.56 -2.93
N GLY A 435 -0.26 20.43 -2.26
CA GLY A 435 -1.42 20.22 -1.40
C GLY A 435 -2.70 19.81 -2.14
N GLU A 436 -2.61 19.40 -3.40
CA GLU A 436 -3.77 18.94 -4.17
C GLU A 436 -4.05 17.44 -3.95
N SER A 437 -5.33 17.07 -3.98
CA SER A 437 -5.79 15.67 -4.04
C SER A 437 -5.86 15.23 -5.50
N VAL A 438 -5.19 14.14 -5.85
CA VAL A 438 -5.09 13.68 -7.26
C VAL A 438 -5.53 12.23 -7.43
N ILE A 439 -6.07 11.92 -8.63
CA ILE A 439 -6.35 10.57 -9.10
C ILE A 439 -5.43 10.27 -10.28
N LEU A 440 -4.61 9.23 -10.14
CA LEU A 440 -3.69 8.80 -11.19
C LEU A 440 -4.44 7.91 -12.19
N VAL A 441 -4.56 8.37 -13.44
CA VAL A 441 -5.24 7.66 -14.53
C VAL A 441 -4.20 7.13 -15.53
N ARG A 442 -4.19 5.82 -15.76
CA ARG A 442 -3.22 5.15 -16.66
C ARG A 442 -3.92 4.11 -17.53
N SER A 443 -3.36 3.76 -18.68
CA SER A 443 -3.83 2.58 -19.43
C SER A 443 -3.57 1.31 -18.63
N GLU A 444 -2.34 1.18 -18.14
CA GLU A 444 -1.91 0.23 -17.12
C GLU A 444 -0.81 0.89 -16.28
N THR A 445 -0.58 0.42 -15.05
CA THR A 445 0.53 0.91 -14.23
C THR A 445 1.72 -0.02 -14.36
N SER A 446 2.91 0.56 -14.35
CA SER A 446 4.18 -0.17 -14.28
C SER A 446 4.87 0.06 -12.93
N PRO A 447 5.94 -0.71 -12.64
CA PRO A 447 6.76 -0.50 -11.45
C PRO A 447 7.39 0.91 -11.35
N GLU A 448 7.50 1.63 -12.46
CA GLU A 448 8.04 2.99 -12.51
C GLU A 448 7.06 4.03 -11.94
N ASP A 449 5.76 3.69 -11.90
CA ASP A 449 4.70 4.60 -11.46
C ASP A 449 4.57 4.71 -9.93
N ILE A 450 5.39 3.97 -9.17
CA ILE A 450 5.14 3.74 -7.73
C ILE A 450 5.12 4.99 -6.86
N LYS A 451 5.95 6.00 -7.19
CA LYS A 451 5.94 7.27 -6.46
C LYS A 451 4.63 8.01 -6.66
N GLY A 452 4.11 8.02 -7.89
CA GLY A 452 2.83 8.63 -8.23
C GLY A 452 1.64 7.88 -7.62
N MET A 453 1.67 6.54 -7.65
CA MET A 453 0.67 5.70 -7.00
C MET A 453 0.56 5.98 -5.49
N ASN A 454 1.69 6.20 -4.82
CA ASN A 454 1.70 6.55 -3.40
C ASN A 454 1.20 7.99 -3.15
N ALA A 455 1.52 8.94 -4.03
CA ALA A 455 1.10 10.33 -3.92
C ALA A 455 -0.40 10.54 -4.17
N ALA A 456 -1.01 9.74 -5.05
CA ALA A 456 -2.41 9.85 -5.42
C ALA A 456 -3.39 9.39 -4.32
N GLU A 457 -4.59 9.97 -4.27
CA GLU A 457 -5.68 9.48 -3.40
C GLU A 457 -6.27 8.17 -3.93
N GLY A 458 -6.26 8.00 -5.24
CA GLY A 458 -6.73 6.80 -5.90
C GLY A 458 -6.12 6.57 -7.28
N ILE A 459 -6.24 5.35 -7.78
CA ILE A 459 -5.68 4.89 -9.05
C ILE A 459 -6.80 4.35 -9.93
N LEU A 460 -6.82 4.77 -11.19
CA LEU A 460 -7.77 4.31 -12.20
C LEU A 460 -7.00 3.76 -13.41
N THR A 461 -7.26 2.51 -13.79
CA THR A 461 -6.66 1.93 -15.01
C THR A 461 -7.69 1.50 -16.05
N GLN A 462 -7.35 1.69 -17.32
CA GLN A 462 -8.14 1.22 -18.47
C GLN A 462 -8.11 -0.31 -18.57
N LYS A 463 -6.92 -0.90 -18.46
CA LYS A 463 -6.65 -2.34 -18.56
C LYS A 463 -6.27 -2.92 -17.19
N GLY A 464 -6.24 -4.25 -17.10
CA GLY A 464 -5.79 -5.00 -15.92
C GLY A 464 -6.91 -5.65 -15.11
N GLY A 465 -6.64 -6.88 -14.64
CA GLY A 465 -7.54 -7.65 -13.76
C GLY A 465 -7.36 -7.36 -12.27
N MET A 466 -7.99 -8.19 -11.42
CA MET A 466 -7.82 -8.11 -9.96
C MET A 466 -6.41 -8.49 -9.48
N THR A 467 -5.59 -9.00 -10.39
CA THR A 467 -4.22 -9.45 -10.17
C THR A 467 -3.20 -8.59 -10.92
N SER A 468 -3.66 -7.50 -11.56
CA SER A 468 -2.80 -6.52 -12.22
C SER A 468 -1.87 -5.80 -11.24
N HIS A 469 -0.80 -5.21 -11.79
CA HIS A 469 0.16 -4.42 -11.01
C HIS A 469 -0.54 -3.33 -10.16
N ALA A 470 -1.47 -2.58 -10.77
CA ALA A 470 -2.24 -1.54 -10.10
C ALA A 470 -2.99 -2.10 -8.87
N ALA A 471 -3.71 -3.20 -9.06
CA ALA A 471 -4.51 -3.82 -8.01
C ALA A 471 -3.66 -4.34 -6.84
N LEU A 472 -2.56 -5.02 -7.13
CA LEU A 472 -1.67 -5.58 -6.10
C LEU A 472 -1.01 -4.48 -5.26
N VAL A 473 -0.46 -3.45 -5.92
CA VAL A 473 0.26 -2.37 -5.24
C VAL A 473 -0.72 -1.47 -4.47
N ALA A 474 -1.88 -1.14 -5.04
CA ALA A 474 -2.87 -0.32 -4.36
C ALA A 474 -3.39 -0.97 -3.06
N ARG A 475 -3.69 -2.28 -3.08
CA ARG A 475 -4.07 -3.02 -1.86
C ARG A 475 -2.98 -2.97 -0.80
N GLN A 476 -1.73 -3.16 -1.21
CA GLN A 476 -0.59 -3.12 -0.28
C GLN A 476 -0.44 -1.72 0.35
N MET A 477 -0.65 -0.66 -0.42
CA MET A 477 -0.54 0.72 0.05
C MET A 477 -1.81 1.22 0.77
N GLY A 478 -2.90 0.45 0.74
CA GLY A 478 -4.21 0.90 1.24
C GLY A 478 -4.79 2.07 0.44
N LYS A 479 -4.51 2.12 -0.87
CA LYS A 479 -5.02 3.13 -1.80
C LYS A 479 -6.28 2.63 -2.50
N VAL A 480 -7.18 3.56 -2.80
CA VAL A 480 -8.39 3.27 -3.57
C VAL A 480 -8.00 2.98 -5.01
N CYS A 481 -8.50 1.89 -5.59
CA CYS A 481 -8.16 1.51 -6.95
C CYS A 481 -9.35 0.90 -7.69
N VAL A 482 -9.60 1.42 -8.89
CA VAL A 482 -10.50 0.83 -9.88
C VAL A 482 -9.66 0.39 -11.07
N ALA A 483 -9.58 -0.90 -11.33
CA ALA A 483 -8.75 -1.45 -12.42
C ALA A 483 -9.62 -1.97 -13.57
N GLY A 484 -9.09 -1.98 -14.79
CA GLY A 484 -9.79 -2.60 -15.93
C GLY A 484 -11.07 -1.89 -16.36
N ALA A 485 -11.11 -0.56 -16.26
CA ALA A 485 -12.19 0.26 -16.82
C ALA A 485 -12.02 0.38 -18.36
N GLY A 486 -12.29 -0.71 -19.08
CA GLY A 486 -12.01 -0.82 -20.52
C GLY A 486 -12.78 0.14 -21.42
N GLU A 487 -13.81 0.82 -20.89
CA GLU A 487 -14.56 1.87 -21.60
C GLU A 487 -13.78 3.19 -21.74
N LEU A 488 -12.69 3.36 -20.98
CA LEU A 488 -11.84 4.54 -21.08
C LEU A 488 -10.97 4.46 -22.35
N ASP A 489 -10.84 5.57 -23.06
CA ASP A 489 -9.87 5.75 -24.15
C ASP A 489 -8.90 6.88 -23.78
N ILE A 490 -7.66 6.53 -23.42
CA ILE A 490 -6.68 7.45 -22.85
C ILE A 490 -5.73 7.96 -23.94
N ASP A 491 -5.64 9.28 -24.09
CA ASP A 491 -4.71 9.97 -24.99
C ASP A 491 -3.67 10.73 -24.16
N TYR A 492 -2.49 10.12 -23.98
CA TYR A 492 -1.40 10.71 -23.18
C TYR A 492 -0.86 12.01 -23.78
N LYS A 493 -0.85 12.15 -25.12
CA LYS A 493 -0.34 13.37 -25.79
C LYS A 493 -1.26 14.56 -25.54
N LYS A 494 -2.58 14.32 -25.50
CA LYS A 494 -3.58 15.35 -25.20
C LYS A 494 -3.89 15.47 -23.70
N ARG A 495 -3.37 14.57 -22.87
CA ARG A 495 -3.64 14.49 -21.42
C ARG A 495 -5.13 14.53 -21.10
N GLN A 496 -5.86 13.63 -21.75
CA GLN A 496 -7.30 13.45 -21.55
C GLN A 496 -7.70 11.99 -21.74
N PHE A 497 -8.83 11.60 -21.19
CA PHE A 497 -9.50 10.35 -21.56
C PHE A 497 -10.92 10.62 -22.03
N MET A 498 -11.41 9.75 -22.91
CA MET A 498 -12.77 9.76 -23.41
C MET A 498 -13.52 8.53 -22.90
N VAL A 499 -14.79 8.71 -22.54
CA VAL A 499 -15.66 7.61 -22.11
C VAL A 499 -17.11 7.97 -22.35
N ASN A 500 -17.85 7.12 -23.04
CA ASN A 500 -19.29 7.31 -23.30
C ASN A 500 -19.65 8.71 -23.84
N GLY A 501 -18.76 9.34 -24.62
CA GLY A 501 -18.94 10.69 -25.18
C GLY A 501 -18.51 11.84 -24.28
N HIS A 502 -18.10 11.58 -23.03
CA HIS A 502 -17.50 12.54 -22.12
C HIS A 502 -16.00 12.65 -22.36
N VAL A 503 -15.45 13.87 -22.22
CA VAL A 503 -14.01 14.14 -22.28
C VAL A 503 -13.57 14.69 -20.93
N VAL A 504 -12.67 13.98 -20.26
CA VAL A 504 -12.10 14.39 -18.97
C VAL A 504 -10.63 14.72 -19.18
N LYS A 505 -10.23 15.93 -18.78
CA LYS A 505 -8.88 16.47 -18.97
C LYS A 505 -8.08 16.45 -17.68
N GLU A 506 -6.76 16.60 -17.81
CA GLU A 506 -5.89 16.81 -16.66
C GLU A 506 -6.35 18.02 -15.83
N GLY A 507 -6.48 17.82 -14.52
CA GLY A 507 -7.00 18.82 -13.59
C GLY A 507 -8.50 18.73 -13.29
N ASP A 508 -9.28 18.01 -14.11
CA ASP A 508 -10.71 17.82 -13.85
C ASP A 508 -10.94 16.91 -12.64
N TRP A 509 -12.04 17.14 -11.92
CA TRP A 509 -12.39 16.34 -10.75
C TRP A 509 -13.09 15.06 -11.14
N ILE A 510 -12.63 13.94 -10.58
CA ILE A 510 -13.34 12.66 -10.61
C ILE A 510 -13.36 12.03 -9.22
N SER A 511 -14.35 11.16 -9.03
CA SER A 511 -14.53 10.35 -7.83
C SER A 511 -14.52 8.87 -8.23
N ILE A 512 -13.70 8.05 -7.57
CA ILE A 512 -13.63 6.61 -7.82
C ILE A 512 -14.02 5.83 -6.56
N ASP A 513 -14.94 4.88 -6.73
CA ASP A 513 -15.36 3.96 -5.68
C ASP A 513 -14.66 2.62 -5.91
N GLY A 514 -13.60 2.39 -5.15
CA GLY A 514 -12.82 1.16 -5.22
C GLY A 514 -13.51 -0.05 -4.59
N THR A 515 -14.66 0.12 -3.94
CA THR A 515 -15.49 -0.97 -3.39
C THR A 515 -16.47 -1.49 -4.44
N THR A 516 -17.11 -0.60 -5.20
CA THR A 516 -18.09 -0.96 -6.26
C THR A 516 -17.50 -1.00 -7.67
N GLY A 517 -16.29 -0.44 -7.86
CA GLY A 517 -15.63 -0.31 -9.15
C GLY A 517 -16.15 0.85 -10.01
N GLU A 518 -16.88 1.80 -9.43
CA GLU A 518 -17.55 2.88 -10.19
C GLU A 518 -16.65 4.12 -10.33
N VAL A 519 -16.64 4.70 -11.53
CA VAL A 519 -15.93 5.95 -11.85
C VAL A 519 -16.97 7.03 -12.12
N ILE A 520 -16.93 8.12 -11.37
CA ILE A 520 -17.99 9.13 -11.37
C ILE A 520 -17.39 10.52 -11.62
N GLU A 521 -18.05 11.29 -12.48
CA GLU A 521 -17.65 12.65 -12.82
C GLU A 521 -17.89 13.63 -11.65
N GLY A 522 -16.89 14.46 -11.36
CA GLY A 522 -16.97 15.51 -10.35
C GLY A 522 -16.58 15.05 -8.95
N LYS A 523 -16.86 15.93 -7.98
CA LYS A 523 -16.58 15.71 -6.55
C LYS A 523 -17.80 15.10 -5.85
N ILE A 524 -17.63 13.94 -5.23
CA ILE A 524 -18.61 13.34 -4.30
C ILE A 524 -18.06 13.50 -2.89
N GLU A 525 -18.91 13.93 -1.95
CA GLU A 525 -18.54 14.04 -0.54
C GLU A 525 -18.52 12.65 0.13
N THR A 526 -17.67 12.51 1.15
CA THR A 526 -17.52 11.26 1.89
C THR A 526 -18.28 11.29 3.21
N LYS A 527 -18.89 10.16 3.59
CA LYS A 527 -19.47 9.86 4.89
C LYS A 527 -18.52 9.07 5.80
N PRO A 528 -18.72 9.10 7.13
CA PRO A 528 -17.95 8.30 8.08
C PRO A 528 -18.05 6.78 7.80
N SER A 529 -17.03 6.01 8.16
CA SER A 529 -16.97 4.56 7.95
C SER A 529 -18.08 3.81 8.70
N GLU A 530 -18.34 2.53 8.36
CA GLU A 530 -19.33 1.72 9.10
C GLU A 530 -19.05 1.66 10.61
N VAL A 531 -17.78 1.57 11.00
CA VAL A 531 -17.37 1.58 12.42
C VAL A 531 -17.78 2.90 13.09
N LEU A 532 -17.53 4.03 12.41
CA LEU A 532 -17.92 5.36 12.91
C LEU A 532 -19.44 5.53 12.97
N GLN A 533 -20.16 5.00 11.97
CA GLN A 533 -21.63 5.05 11.93
C GLN A 533 -22.28 4.27 13.07
N VAL A 534 -21.66 3.18 13.51
CA VAL A 534 -22.13 2.41 14.68
C VAL A 534 -21.74 3.11 15.98
N MET A 535 -20.48 3.52 16.12
CA MET A 535 -19.93 3.98 17.41
C MET A 535 -20.27 5.44 17.75
N LEU A 536 -20.22 6.35 16.77
CA LEU A 536 -20.34 7.79 16.98
C LEU A 536 -21.68 8.32 16.49
N ASP A 537 -21.98 8.12 15.20
CA ASP A 537 -23.18 8.72 14.59
C ASP A 537 -24.46 8.00 15.00
N ARG A 538 -24.33 6.74 15.46
CA ARG A 538 -25.44 5.83 15.81
C ARG A 538 -26.47 5.69 14.68
N SER A 539 -26.03 5.85 13.43
CA SER A 539 -26.86 5.77 12.22
C SER A 539 -27.01 4.35 11.69
N LEU A 540 -26.13 3.42 12.09
CA LEU A 540 -26.17 2.02 11.72
C LEU A 540 -26.25 1.13 12.98
N PRO A 541 -27.23 0.22 13.11
CA PRO A 541 -27.28 -0.75 14.20
C PRO A 541 -26.07 -1.69 14.15
N ALA A 542 -25.46 -1.98 15.31
CA ALA A 542 -24.26 -2.81 15.42
C ALA A 542 -24.45 -4.19 14.78
N GLU A 543 -25.64 -4.79 14.94
CA GLU A 543 -25.97 -6.13 14.42
C GLU A 543 -25.99 -6.21 12.89
N LYS A 544 -26.00 -5.06 12.22
CA LYS A 544 -26.03 -4.97 10.75
C LYS A 544 -24.66 -4.72 10.14
N SER A 545 -23.61 -4.50 10.95
CA SER A 545 -22.24 -4.31 10.44
C SER A 545 -21.35 -5.48 10.84
N GLU A 546 -21.08 -6.36 9.87
CA GLU A 546 -20.06 -7.41 10.04
C GLU A 546 -18.68 -6.80 10.32
N THR A 547 -18.37 -5.66 9.69
CA THR A 547 -17.13 -4.91 9.89
C THR A 547 -16.95 -4.51 11.35
N PHE A 548 -17.99 -3.95 11.98
CA PHE A 548 -17.96 -3.56 13.38
C PHE A 548 -17.77 -4.77 14.31
N HIS A 549 -18.45 -5.89 14.07
CA HIS A 549 -18.28 -7.09 14.91
C HIS A 549 -16.86 -7.65 14.90
N VAL A 550 -16.21 -7.66 13.73
CA VAL A 550 -14.82 -8.10 13.61
C VAL A 550 -13.87 -7.11 14.29
N TYR A 551 -14.09 -5.81 14.10
CA TYR A 551 -13.35 -4.74 14.78
C TYR A 551 -13.46 -4.88 16.30
N ASP A 552 -14.67 -5.00 16.83
CA ASP A 552 -14.97 -5.10 18.26
C ASP A 552 -14.30 -6.34 18.88
N LYS A 553 -14.36 -7.51 18.25
CA LYS A 553 -13.64 -8.70 18.72
C LYS A 553 -12.14 -8.49 18.81
N MET A 554 -11.54 -7.91 17.76
CA MET A 554 -10.10 -7.64 17.73
C MET A 554 -9.68 -6.63 18.80
N MET A 555 -10.46 -5.56 19.01
CA MET A 555 -10.19 -4.58 20.07
C MET A 555 -10.32 -5.20 21.46
N ASN A 556 -11.35 -6.02 21.70
CA ASN A 556 -11.50 -6.75 22.95
C ASN A 556 -10.31 -7.69 23.23
N TRP A 557 -9.78 -8.36 22.21
CA TRP A 557 -8.56 -9.15 22.37
C TRP A 557 -7.34 -8.25 22.65
N ALA A 558 -7.21 -7.13 21.96
CA ALA A 558 -6.13 -6.18 22.22
C ALA A 558 -6.16 -5.66 23.67
N ASP A 559 -7.36 -5.35 24.19
CA ASP A 559 -7.58 -4.95 25.58
C ASP A 559 -7.25 -6.06 26.59
N GLU A 560 -7.50 -7.33 26.25
CA GLU A 560 -7.16 -8.49 27.09
C GLU A 560 -5.64 -8.64 27.29
N PHE A 561 -4.84 -8.38 26.24
CA PHE A 561 -3.39 -8.59 26.28
C PHE A 561 -2.55 -7.35 26.57
N ARG A 562 -3.09 -6.15 26.34
CA ARG A 562 -2.30 -4.93 26.55
C ARG A 562 -1.99 -4.71 28.03
N ARG A 563 -0.78 -4.23 28.30
CA ARG A 563 -0.36 -3.79 29.64
C ARG A 563 -0.46 -2.28 29.81
N LEU A 564 -0.26 -1.52 28.74
CA LEU A 564 -0.34 -0.07 28.78
C LEU A 564 -1.79 0.37 28.82
N GLY A 565 -2.07 1.38 29.66
CA GLY A 565 -3.32 2.11 29.57
C GLY A 565 -3.35 3.01 28.35
N VAL A 566 -4.51 3.17 27.71
CA VAL A 566 -4.68 4.03 26.53
C VAL A 566 -5.54 5.22 26.91
N ARG A 567 -4.90 6.37 27.08
CA ARG A 567 -5.58 7.66 27.29
C ARG A 567 -5.56 8.48 26.01
N THR A 568 -6.45 9.45 25.91
CA THR A 568 -6.56 10.34 24.74
C THR A 568 -5.95 11.71 24.99
N ASN A 569 -5.62 12.41 23.89
CA ASN A 569 -5.41 13.85 23.92
C ASN A 569 -6.72 14.50 23.41
N ALA A 570 -7.45 15.16 24.30
CA ALA A 570 -8.73 15.77 23.96
C ALA A 570 -8.92 17.07 24.75
N ASP A 571 -9.31 18.11 24.04
CA ASP A 571 -9.39 19.48 24.56
C ASP A 571 -10.83 19.98 24.61
N GLN A 572 -11.78 19.22 24.04
CA GLN A 572 -13.20 19.57 23.95
C GLN A 572 -14.10 18.40 24.40
N PRO A 573 -15.32 18.66 24.89
CA PRO A 573 -16.24 17.62 25.38
C PRO A 573 -16.63 16.57 24.34
N ASP A 574 -16.80 16.95 23.08
CA ASP A 574 -17.13 16.06 21.96
C ASP A 574 -15.95 15.13 21.62
N GLN A 575 -14.73 15.67 21.59
CA GLN A 575 -13.50 14.89 21.41
C GLN A 575 -13.32 13.86 22.54
N ALA A 576 -13.59 14.28 23.77
CA ALA A 576 -13.55 13.43 24.95
C ALA A 576 -14.57 12.28 24.86
N ALA A 577 -15.82 12.58 24.48
CA ALA A 577 -16.86 11.57 24.29
C ALA A 577 -16.51 10.57 23.18
N ASN A 578 -16.02 11.07 22.04
CA ASN A 578 -15.60 10.23 20.92
C ASN A 578 -14.47 9.28 21.32
N ALA A 579 -13.46 9.79 22.03
CA ALA A 579 -12.33 8.98 22.46
C ALA A 579 -12.75 7.85 23.42
N ILE A 580 -13.68 8.10 24.35
CA ILE A 580 -14.22 7.05 25.23
C ILE A 580 -14.98 6.00 24.43
N ALA A 581 -15.74 6.40 23.41
CA ALA A 581 -16.43 5.45 22.55
C ALA A 581 -15.44 4.45 21.92
N PHE A 582 -14.23 4.90 21.57
CA PHE A 582 -13.12 4.04 21.10
C PHE A 582 -12.36 3.27 22.19
N GLY A 583 -12.77 3.36 23.45
CA GLY A 583 -12.13 2.66 24.56
C GLY A 583 -11.07 3.45 25.31
N ALA A 584 -10.95 4.77 25.10
CA ALA A 584 -10.03 5.59 25.90
C ALA A 584 -10.38 5.50 27.40
N GLU A 585 -9.36 5.25 28.20
CA GLU A 585 -9.47 5.05 29.65
C GLU A 585 -9.40 6.37 30.44
N GLY A 586 -9.28 7.50 29.73
CA GLY A 586 -9.21 8.84 30.30
C GLY A 586 -8.52 9.81 29.34
N ILE A 587 -8.33 11.06 29.77
CA ILE A 587 -7.57 12.07 29.02
C ILE A 587 -6.17 12.15 29.60
N GLY A 588 -5.12 11.88 28.83
CA GLY A 588 -3.73 11.99 29.25
C GLY A 588 -3.16 13.39 29.03
N LEU A 589 -3.81 14.18 28.18
CA LEU A 589 -3.46 15.58 27.95
C LEU A 589 -4.69 16.34 27.43
N CYS A 590 -5.19 17.26 28.23
CA CYS A 590 -6.12 18.31 27.86
C CYS A 590 -5.35 19.64 27.84
N ARG A 591 -5.24 20.23 26.66
CA ARG A 591 -4.55 21.50 26.40
C ARG A 591 -5.53 22.64 26.64
N THR A 592 -5.31 23.39 27.71
CA THR A 592 -6.19 24.53 28.06
C THR A 592 -6.13 25.67 27.05
N GLU A 593 -5.13 25.67 26.18
CA GLU A 593 -4.81 26.84 25.37
C GLU A 593 -5.72 26.93 24.15
N HIS A 594 -6.14 25.76 23.65
CA HIS A 594 -7.19 25.63 22.64
C HIS A 594 -8.55 26.14 23.14
N MET A 595 -8.79 26.19 24.45
CA MET A 595 -10.02 26.74 25.03
C MET A 595 -10.07 28.27 25.03
N PHE A 596 -8.95 28.93 24.72
CA PHE A 596 -8.85 30.38 24.63
C PHE A 596 -9.01 30.93 23.22
N PHE A 597 -8.85 30.08 22.20
CA PHE A 597 -8.98 30.46 20.81
C PHE A 597 -10.45 30.39 20.37
N GLY A 598 -11.08 31.56 20.18
CA GLY A 598 -12.40 31.67 19.54
C GLY A 598 -13.37 32.65 20.20
N GLY A 599 -14.15 33.34 19.38
CA GLY A 599 -15.22 34.25 19.83
C GLY A 599 -14.73 35.32 20.82
N GLU A 600 -15.48 35.52 21.89
CA GLU A 600 -15.17 36.51 22.95
C GLU A 600 -14.02 36.09 23.88
N ARG A 601 -13.60 34.81 23.85
CA ARG A 601 -12.53 34.27 24.73
C ARG A 601 -11.17 34.85 24.38
N ILE A 602 -10.88 34.96 23.08
CA ILE A 602 -9.61 35.52 22.62
C ILE A 602 -9.49 37.00 22.99
N ASP A 603 -10.61 37.72 23.00
CA ASP A 603 -10.63 39.13 23.40
C ASP A 603 -10.32 39.28 24.89
N ALA A 604 -10.90 38.44 25.75
CA ALA A 604 -10.60 38.44 27.19
C ALA A 604 -9.14 38.06 27.49
N VAL A 605 -8.54 37.13 26.74
CA VAL A 605 -7.09 36.84 26.85
C VAL A 605 -6.25 38.03 26.40
N ARG A 606 -6.64 38.73 25.34
CA ARG A 606 -5.94 39.94 24.88
C ARG A 606 -6.04 41.07 25.89
N GLU A 607 -7.21 41.27 26.49
CA GLU A 607 -7.40 42.22 27.61
C GLU A 607 -6.46 41.90 28.79
N MET A 608 -6.35 40.61 29.16
CA MET A 608 -5.42 40.17 30.19
C MET A 608 -3.97 40.51 29.81
N ILE A 609 -3.56 40.23 28.57
CA ILE A 609 -2.18 40.52 28.12
C ILE A 609 -1.88 42.01 28.16
N LEU A 610 -2.86 42.86 27.81
CA LEU A 610 -2.71 44.31 27.68
C LEU A 610 -2.86 45.08 29.00
N ALA A 611 -3.29 44.42 30.07
CA ALA A 611 -3.42 45.03 31.39
C ALA A 611 -2.05 45.48 31.95
N ASP A 612 -2.04 46.66 32.57
CA ASP A 612 -0.82 47.29 33.11
C ASP A 612 -0.46 46.74 34.50
N ASP A 613 -1.42 46.18 35.23
CA ASP A 613 -1.25 45.65 36.59
C ASP A 613 -2.05 44.35 36.83
N GLU A 614 -1.82 43.73 37.99
CA GLU A 614 -2.52 42.50 38.40
C GLU A 614 -4.04 42.70 38.53
N THR A 615 -4.50 43.89 38.93
CA THR A 615 -5.93 44.17 39.12
C THR A 615 -6.66 44.11 37.78
N GLY A 616 -6.07 44.70 36.73
CA GLY A 616 -6.56 44.60 35.36
C GLY A 616 -6.51 43.17 34.83
N ARG A 617 -5.43 42.42 35.09
CA ARG A 617 -5.33 41.00 34.69
C ARG A 617 -6.41 40.14 35.33
N ARG A 618 -6.63 40.27 36.63
CA ARG A 618 -7.69 39.54 37.36
C ARG A 618 -9.08 39.84 36.81
N LYS A 619 -9.37 41.11 36.46
CA LYS A 619 -10.65 41.47 35.84
C LYS A 619 -10.89 40.76 34.50
N ALA A 620 -9.86 40.65 33.66
CA ALA A 620 -9.95 39.91 32.40
C ALA A 620 -10.05 38.39 32.62
N LEU A 621 -9.31 37.86 33.60
CA LEU A 621 -9.37 36.46 34.01
C LEU A 621 -10.74 36.05 34.57
N ASP A 622 -11.44 36.94 35.28
CA ASP A 622 -12.81 36.71 35.78
C ASP A 622 -13.82 36.53 34.63
N LEU A 623 -13.57 37.10 33.45
CA LEU A 623 -14.38 36.87 32.25
C LEU A 623 -14.13 35.48 31.65
N LEU A 624 -12.90 34.97 31.74
CA LEU A 624 -12.51 33.65 31.23
C LEU A 624 -12.98 32.51 32.13
N LEU A 625 -12.99 32.73 33.45
CA LEU A 625 -13.36 31.73 34.46
C LEU A 625 -14.68 30.97 34.13
N PRO A 626 -15.83 31.62 33.91
CA PRO A 626 -17.08 30.90 33.64
C PRO A 626 -17.04 30.12 32.32
N MET A 627 -16.34 30.65 31.30
CA MET A 627 -16.22 30.02 29.99
C MET A 627 -15.38 28.73 30.08
N GLN A 628 -14.23 28.81 30.75
CA GLN A 628 -13.32 27.67 30.93
C GLN A 628 -13.94 26.62 31.86
N LYS A 629 -14.62 27.06 32.93
CA LYS A 629 -15.37 26.15 33.82
C LYS A 629 -16.39 25.34 33.04
N GLN A 630 -17.13 25.96 32.12
CA GLN A 630 -18.15 25.26 31.34
C GLN A 630 -17.55 24.18 30.42
N ASP A 631 -16.39 24.44 29.83
CA ASP A 631 -15.67 23.43 29.02
C ASP A 631 -15.27 22.23 29.88
N PHE A 632 -14.70 22.47 31.07
CA PHE A 632 -14.33 21.40 32.00
C PHE A 632 -15.53 20.63 32.54
N VAL A 633 -16.66 21.30 32.80
CA VAL A 633 -17.92 20.62 33.15
C VAL A 633 -18.32 19.66 32.03
N GLY A 634 -18.25 20.09 30.77
CA GLY A 634 -18.51 19.22 29.62
C GLY A 634 -17.54 18.04 29.54
N ILE A 635 -16.25 18.28 29.72
CA ILE A 635 -15.20 17.24 29.70
C ILE A 635 -15.41 16.22 30.83
N PHE A 636 -15.63 16.67 32.06
CA PHE A 636 -15.81 15.77 33.20
C PHE A 636 -17.11 14.95 33.09
N ARG A 637 -18.20 15.54 32.58
CA ARG A 637 -19.42 14.79 32.25
C ARG A 637 -19.15 13.71 31.21
N ALA A 638 -18.39 14.03 30.16
CA ALA A 638 -18.02 13.05 29.14
C ALA A 638 -17.15 11.92 29.73
N MET A 639 -16.18 12.26 30.59
CA MET A 639 -15.26 11.30 31.22
C MET A 639 -15.94 10.31 32.17
N ALA A 640 -17.05 10.69 32.79
CA ALA A 640 -17.93 9.80 33.56
C ALA A 640 -17.16 8.89 34.55
N GLY A 641 -16.32 9.47 35.40
CA GLY A 641 -15.49 8.73 36.35
C GLY A 641 -14.10 8.33 35.85
N ARG A 642 -13.71 8.68 34.61
CA ARG A 642 -12.33 8.47 34.12
C ARG A 642 -11.41 9.64 34.49
N PRO A 643 -10.09 9.39 34.65
CA PRO A 643 -9.12 10.44 34.95
C PRO A 643 -8.92 11.39 33.77
N ALA A 644 -8.78 12.68 34.07
CA ALA A 644 -8.51 13.72 33.09
C ALA A 644 -7.34 14.60 33.50
N THR A 645 -6.22 14.47 32.76
CA THR A 645 -5.01 15.29 32.94
C THR A 645 -5.16 16.59 32.18
N ILE A 646 -5.24 17.69 32.91
CA ILE A 646 -5.43 19.04 32.39
C ILE A 646 -4.11 19.80 32.54
N ARG A 647 -3.55 20.23 31.41
CA ARG A 647 -2.32 21.01 31.37
C ARG A 647 -2.64 22.50 31.43
N THR A 648 -2.05 23.19 32.40
CA THR A 648 -2.12 24.66 32.50
C THR A 648 -1.44 25.33 31.29
N LEU A 649 -1.68 26.64 31.14
CA LEU A 649 -1.30 27.43 29.97
C LEU A 649 0.20 27.27 29.61
N ASP A 650 0.48 26.81 28.38
CA ASP A 650 1.82 26.53 27.87
C ASP A 650 2.43 27.56 26.89
N PRO A 651 1.72 28.17 25.92
CA PRO A 651 2.33 29.03 24.92
C PRO A 651 2.68 30.40 25.51
N PRO A 652 3.68 31.09 24.92
CA PRO A 652 4.01 32.45 25.26
C PRO A 652 2.88 33.41 24.86
N LEU A 653 2.75 34.51 25.59
CA LEU A 653 1.62 35.45 25.44
C LEU A 653 1.55 36.10 24.05
N HIS A 654 2.66 36.21 23.33
CA HIS A 654 2.67 36.83 22.00
C HIS A 654 1.89 36.02 20.95
N GLU A 655 1.66 34.72 21.15
CA GLU A 655 0.86 33.89 20.23
C GLU A 655 -0.63 34.29 20.21
N PHE A 656 -1.12 35.00 21.24
CA PHE A 656 -2.50 35.47 21.29
C PHE A 656 -2.70 36.88 20.70
N LEU A 657 -1.61 37.55 20.32
CA LEU A 657 -1.63 38.89 19.75
C LEU A 657 -1.47 38.85 18.22
N PRO A 658 -2.16 39.72 17.47
CA PRO A 658 -2.02 39.79 16.02
C PRO A 658 -0.62 40.28 15.62
N HIS A 659 -0.05 39.65 14.59
CA HIS A 659 1.29 39.98 14.08
C HIS A 659 1.24 40.96 12.88
N ILE A 660 0.09 41.10 12.23
CA ILE A 660 -0.11 41.97 11.06
C ILE A 660 -0.60 43.34 11.53
N GLU A 661 -0.04 44.41 10.96
CA GLU A 661 -0.32 45.78 11.38
C GLU A 661 -1.80 46.19 11.19
N GLU A 662 -2.47 45.68 10.15
CA GLU A 662 -3.90 45.91 9.93
C GLU A 662 -4.77 45.22 11.01
N GLU A 663 -4.45 43.98 11.38
CA GLU A 663 -5.15 43.26 12.45
C GLU A 663 -4.90 43.90 13.83
N GLN A 664 -3.71 44.48 14.04
CA GLN A 664 -3.41 45.25 15.24
C GLN A 664 -4.27 46.52 15.32
N LYS A 665 -4.47 47.26 14.21
CA LYS A 665 -5.36 48.44 14.20
C LYS A 665 -6.81 48.05 14.51
N GLU A 666 -7.29 46.97 13.90
CA GLU A 666 -8.64 46.46 14.14
C GLU A 666 -8.83 46.06 15.62
N LEU A 667 -7.85 45.34 16.19
CA LEU A 667 -7.89 44.94 17.59
C LEU A 667 -7.84 46.15 18.52
N ALA A 668 -6.96 47.12 18.27
CA ALA A 668 -6.87 48.34 19.06
C ALA A 668 -8.20 49.11 19.10
N GLY A 669 -8.90 49.18 17.95
CA GLY A 669 -10.25 49.74 17.86
C GLY A 669 -11.29 48.96 18.66
N LYS A 670 -11.21 47.62 18.64
CA LYS A 670 -12.15 46.72 19.34
C LYS A 670 -12.04 46.79 20.86
N ILE A 671 -10.82 46.85 21.40
CA ILE A 671 -10.56 46.89 22.85
C ILE A 671 -10.39 48.34 23.37
N ASN A 672 -10.62 49.34 22.52
CA ASN A 672 -10.55 50.77 22.83
C ASN A 672 -9.22 51.21 23.47
N ILE A 673 -8.10 50.80 22.86
CA ILE A 673 -6.74 51.21 23.26
C ILE A 673 -5.98 51.87 22.08
N PRO A 674 -4.99 52.74 22.33
CA PRO A 674 -4.15 53.28 21.27
C PRO A 674 -3.36 52.17 20.55
N VAL A 675 -3.28 52.24 19.22
CA VAL A 675 -2.55 51.26 18.37
C VAL A 675 -1.08 51.20 18.78
N GLU A 676 -0.51 52.32 19.18
CA GLU A 676 0.88 52.46 19.64
C GLU A 676 1.13 51.66 20.92
N LYS A 677 0.15 51.62 21.83
CA LYS A 677 0.24 50.83 23.07
C LYS A 677 0.23 49.34 22.76
N LEU A 678 -0.64 48.90 21.84
CA LEU A 678 -0.68 47.51 21.38
C LEU A 678 0.64 47.11 20.69
N ARG A 679 1.16 47.96 19.79
CA ARG A 679 2.41 47.72 19.09
C ARG A 679 3.60 47.59 20.04
N ALA A 680 3.71 48.51 21.01
CA ALA A 680 4.76 48.45 22.03
C ALA A 680 4.67 47.17 22.87
N LYS A 681 3.45 46.70 23.18
CA LYS A 681 3.25 45.45 23.92
C LYS A 681 3.66 44.23 23.10
N VAL A 682 3.26 44.16 21.83
CA VAL A 682 3.66 43.08 20.90
C VAL A 682 5.18 43.00 20.79
N GLU A 683 5.85 44.14 20.62
CA GLU A 683 7.31 44.22 20.54
C GLU A 683 7.99 43.80 21.85
N SER A 684 7.43 44.18 23.00
CA SER A 684 7.96 43.78 24.32
C SER A 684 7.83 42.28 24.61
N LEU A 685 6.82 41.62 24.04
CA LEU A 685 6.57 40.18 24.18
C LEU A 685 7.22 39.38 23.05
N HIS A 686 7.88 40.03 22.10
CA HIS A 686 8.57 39.36 21.02
C HIS A 686 9.80 38.61 21.56
N GLU A 687 9.92 37.34 21.17
CA GLU A 687 11.02 36.48 21.58
C GLU A 687 11.80 35.98 20.37
N PHE A 688 13.13 35.89 20.51
CA PHE A 688 13.99 35.35 19.45
C PHE A 688 13.75 33.85 19.22
N ASN A 689 13.48 33.08 20.30
CA ASN A 689 13.14 31.66 20.24
C ASN A 689 11.91 31.35 21.13
N PRO A 690 10.67 31.56 20.63
CA PRO A 690 9.44 31.33 21.40
C PRO A 690 9.29 29.94 22.03
N MET A 691 9.85 28.91 21.39
CA MET A 691 9.83 27.54 21.91
C MET A 691 10.55 27.41 23.27
N LEU A 692 11.55 28.25 23.54
CA LEU A 692 12.38 28.21 24.75
C LEU A 692 12.15 29.43 25.67
N GLY A 693 11.16 30.27 25.39
CA GLY A 693 10.98 31.57 26.01
C GLY A 693 10.10 31.58 27.27
N HIS A 694 9.40 32.70 27.49
CA HIS A 694 8.59 33.01 28.65
C HIS A 694 7.19 32.40 28.52
N ARG A 695 7.12 31.10 28.83
CA ARG A 695 5.96 30.25 28.59
C ARG A 695 5.84 29.17 29.68
N GLY A 696 4.77 28.39 29.68
CA GLY A 696 4.54 27.30 30.62
C GLY A 696 4.66 27.71 32.10
N CYS A 697 5.31 26.87 32.92
CA CYS A 697 5.47 27.15 34.36
C CYS A 697 6.13 28.50 34.67
N ARG A 698 7.01 29.01 33.79
CA ARG A 698 7.69 30.30 33.98
C ARG A 698 6.67 31.44 33.98
N LEU A 699 5.71 31.36 33.07
CA LEU A 699 4.61 32.31 32.96
C LEU A 699 3.71 32.25 34.19
N GLY A 700 3.35 31.04 34.64
CA GLY A 700 2.55 30.84 35.85
C GLY A 700 3.27 31.24 37.14
N ILE A 701 4.61 31.26 37.18
CA ILE A 701 5.39 31.75 38.33
C ILE A 701 5.40 33.29 38.36
N VAL A 702 5.55 33.93 37.20
CA VAL A 702 5.58 35.40 37.09
C VAL A 702 4.18 36.01 37.24
N TYR A 703 3.15 35.33 36.74
CA TYR A 703 1.75 35.74 36.83
C TYR A 703 0.90 34.62 37.48
N PRO A 704 1.02 34.42 38.81
CA PRO A 704 0.29 33.37 39.55
C PRO A 704 -1.21 33.38 39.33
N GLU A 705 -1.81 34.56 39.14
CA GLU A 705 -3.23 34.75 38.92
C GLU A 705 -3.77 33.97 37.70
N ILE A 706 -2.94 33.67 36.70
CA ILE A 706 -3.31 32.83 35.55
C ILE A 706 -3.52 31.39 36.00
N THR A 707 -2.56 30.81 36.72
CA THR A 707 -2.67 29.44 37.26
C THR A 707 -3.81 29.34 38.26
N GLU A 708 -3.98 30.33 39.15
CA GLU A 708 -5.09 30.40 40.10
C GLU A 708 -6.46 30.31 39.40
N MET A 709 -6.66 31.11 38.34
CA MET A 709 -7.92 31.11 37.58
C MET A 709 -8.18 29.73 36.96
N GLN A 710 -7.16 29.14 36.30
CA GLN A 710 -7.32 27.83 35.65
C GLN A 710 -7.63 26.72 36.66
N VAL A 711 -6.90 26.67 37.78
CA VAL A 711 -7.13 25.67 38.83
C VAL A 711 -8.53 25.84 39.44
N ARG A 712 -8.93 27.09 39.69
CA ARG A 712 -10.28 27.39 40.17
C ARG A 712 -11.35 26.91 39.19
N ALA A 713 -11.20 27.17 37.89
CA ALA A 713 -12.12 26.68 36.86
C ALA A 713 -12.22 25.15 36.86
N ILE A 714 -11.09 24.45 36.96
CA ILE A 714 -11.00 22.99 37.00
C ILE A 714 -11.73 22.43 38.23
N LEU A 715 -11.42 22.95 39.42
CA LEU A 715 -11.95 22.42 40.68
C LEU A 715 -13.43 22.79 40.88
N GLU A 716 -13.85 24.00 40.50
CA GLU A 716 -15.27 24.38 40.52
C GLU A 716 -16.08 23.48 39.58
N ALA A 717 -15.59 23.23 38.36
CA ALA A 717 -16.22 22.31 37.41
C ALA A 717 -16.30 20.88 37.96
N ALA A 718 -15.21 20.37 38.55
CA ALA A 718 -15.18 19.04 39.15
C ALA A 718 -16.18 18.92 40.32
N CYS A 719 -16.27 19.94 41.18
CA CYS A 719 -17.25 19.98 42.27
C CYS A 719 -18.70 20.07 41.77
N GLU A 720 -18.95 20.82 40.69
CA GLU A 720 -20.27 20.93 40.06
C GLU A 720 -20.73 19.58 39.52
N VAL A 721 -19.91 18.92 38.71
CA VAL A 721 -20.21 17.59 38.14
C VAL A 721 -20.32 16.52 39.24
N LYS A 722 -19.52 16.62 40.30
CA LYS A 722 -19.63 15.71 41.45
C LYS A 722 -20.97 15.84 42.19
N LYS A 723 -21.53 17.05 42.27
CA LYS A 723 -22.88 17.26 42.85
C LYS A 723 -23.99 16.64 41.99
N GLU A 724 -23.74 16.42 40.71
CA GLU A 724 -24.65 15.69 39.80
C GLU A 724 -24.58 14.16 39.99
N GLY A 725 -23.70 13.67 40.88
CA GLY A 725 -23.54 12.25 41.18
C GLY A 725 -22.55 11.51 40.28
N ILE A 726 -21.78 12.23 39.46
CA ILE A 726 -20.74 11.67 38.59
C ILE A 726 -19.39 11.73 39.32
N GLU A 727 -18.65 10.63 39.39
CA GLU A 727 -17.28 10.68 39.92
C GLU A 727 -16.35 11.47 38.98
N VAL A 728 -15.42 12.22 39.58
CA VAL A 728 -14.48 13.07 38.84
C VAL A 728 -13.08 12.92 39.42
N HIS A 729 -12.10 12.65 38.55
CA HIS A 729 -10.69 12.52 38.92
C HIS A 729 -9.84 13.53 38.12
N PRO A 730 -9.83 14.81 38.54
CA PRO A 730 -9.01 15.82 37.87
C PRO A 730 -7.53 15.61 38.24
N GLU A 731 -6.66 15.66 37.23
CA GLU A 731 -5.20 15.64 37.39
C GLU A 731 -4.66 16.95 36.79
N ILE A 732 -3.97 17.76 37.58
CA ILE A 732 -3.45 19.07 37.12
C ILE A 732 -1.99 18.90 36.75
N MET A 733 -1.64 19.23 35.51
CA MET A 733 -0.30 19.10 34.96
C MET A 733 0.32 20.48 34.71
N ILE A 734 1.54 20.67 35.20
CA ILE A 734 2.31 21.90 35.03
C ILE A 734 3.31 21.72 33.87
N PRO A 735 3.23 22.54 32.79
CA PRO A 735 4.09 22.40 31.63
C PRO A 735 5.51 22.96 31.86
N LEU A 736 6.47 22.42 31.11
CA LEU A 736 7.81 22.98 30.90
C LEU A 736 8.66 23.16 32.17
N VAL A 737 8.43 22.35 33.20
CA VAL A 737 9.25 22.30 34.42
C VAL A 737 10.64 21.77 34.09
N GLY A 738 11.69 22.53 34.44
CA GLY A 738 13.09 22.11 34.35
C GLY A 738 13.74 21.86 35.71
N HIS A 739 13.16 22.37 36.80
CA HIS A 739 13.70 22.25 38.16
C HIS A 739 12.60 22.01 39.22
N VAL A 740 12.91 21.25 40.27
CA VAL A 740 11.95 20.88 41.33
C VAL A 740 11.28 22.08 42.01
N ASN A 741 12.00 23.20 42.14
CA ASN A 741 11.47 24.41 42.74
C ASN A 741 10.41 25.10 41.87
N GLU A 742 10.50 25.01 40.54
CA GLU A 742 9.48 25.57 39.64
C GLU A 742 8.16 24.83 39.81
N LEU A 743 8.22 23.50 39.89
CA LEU A 743 7.05 22.67 40.19
C LEU A 743 6.50 22.97 41.59
N LYS A 744 7.37 23.11 42.59
CA LYS A 744 6.94 23.42 43.96
C LYS A 744 6.19 24.76 44.02
N MET A 745 6.72 25.80 43.37
CA MET A 745 6.06 27.11 43.32
C MET A 745 4.68 27.04 42.67
N GLN A 746 4.53 26.27 41.59
CA GLN A 746 3.21 26.07 40.96
C GLN A 746 2.29 25.19 41.82
N ALA A 747 2.81 24.16 42.47
CA ALA A 747 2.04 23.30 43.36
C ALA A 747 1.57 24.03 44.64
N ASP A 748 2.30 25.05 45.10
CA ASP A 748 1.86 25.90 46.21
C ASP A 748 0.70 26.85 45.79
N ILE A 749 0.57 27.15 44.48
CA ILE A 749 -0.53 27.96 43.91
C ILE A 749 -1.78 27.11 43.64
N VAL A 750 -1.59 25.87 43.17
CA VAL A 750 -2.65 24.87 42.89
C VAL A 750 -3.29 24.37 44.17
#